data_AF-D2YCT2-F1
#
_entry.id   AF-D2YCT2-F1
#
_cell.length_a   1.000
_cell.length_b   1.000
_cell.length_c   1.000
_cell.angle_alpha   90.00
_cell.angle_beta   90.00
_cell.angle_gamma   90.00
#
_symmetry.space_group_name_H-M   'P 1'
#
loop_
_entity.id
_entity.type
_entity.pdbx_description
1 polymer ?
#
loop_
_entity_poly.entity_id
_entity_poly.type
_entity_poly.pdbx_seq_one_letter_code
_entity_poly.pdbx_strand_id
1 'polypeptide(L)'
;MTSQRRRASIHKETDSNIKGVDMRFKNVKKTALMLAMFGMATSSNAALFDYNATGDTEFDSPAKQGWMQDNTNNGSGVLTNADGTPAWLVQGNGGRAQWTYSLSTNQHAQASSFGWRMTTEMKVLSGGMITNYYANGTQRVLPIVSLDSSGNLVVEFEGQTGRTILATGTAATEYHKFELVFLPGSNPSASFYFDGKLIRDNIQPTASKQNMIVWGNGSSNTDGVAAYRDIKFEIQGDVIFRGPDRIPSIVASSVTPGVVTAFAEKRVGGGDPGALSNTNDIITRTSRDGGITWDAELNLTEQINVSDEFDFSDPRPIYDPSTNTVLVSYARWPTDAAQNGDQIKPWMPNGIFYSVYDVASGNWQAPIDVTDQVKERSFQIAGWGGSELYRRNTNLDSQQDWQSNAKIRIVDGAANQIQVADGSRKYVVTLSIDESGSLVANLNGVSSPIILQAERAKVHSFHDYELQYSALNRTTTLFVDGQQITTWTGEVSQENNIQFGNADAQIDGRLHVQNIALTQQGQNLVEFDAFYLAQQTPEVEKDLEKLGWTKIKTGNTMSLYGNASVNPGPGHGITLARQQNISGSQNGRLIYPAIVLDRFFLNVMSIYSDDGGSNWQTGSTLPIPFRWKSSSILETLEPSESDMVELQNGDLLLTARLDFNQTVNGVNYGPRQQFLSKDGGITWSMLEGNNASVFNNISTGTVDASITRFEQSDGSHFLLFTNPLGNPAGTNGRQNLGLWFSFDEGLTWKGPIQLVNGASAYSDIYQLDSENAIVIVETDNSNMRILRVPITLLKQKALSL
;
A
#
# COMPACT_ATOMS: atom_id res chain seq x y z
N MET A 1 -31.50 57.60 -9.01
CA MET A 1 -30.16 57.81 -8.42
C MET A 1 -30.29 58.03 -6.90
N THR A 2 -29.25 57.67 -6.12
CA THR A 2 -28.79 58.05 -4.74
C THR A 2 -29.52 59.16 -3.92
N SER A 3 -29.40 59.34 -2.58
CA SER A 3 -28.91 58.61 -1.35
C SER A 3 -29.07 59.58 -0.11
N GLN A 4 -28.76 59.40 1.19
CA GLN A 4 -28.34 58.31 2.13
C GLN A 4 -28.71 58.75 3.60
N ARG A 5 -28.12 58.20 4.70
CA ARG A 5 -28.41 58.60 6.14
C ARG A 5 -27.26 58.37 7.15
N ARG A 6 -27.24 59.11 8.30
CA ARG A 6 -26.51 58.74 9.57
C ARG A 6 -26.92 59.54 10.85
N ARG A 7 -26.92 58.84 12.02
CA ARG A 7 -26.53 59.20 13.43
C ARG A 7 -27.26 60.27 14.32
N ALA A 8 -27.17 60.00 15.64
CA ALA A 8 -27.32 60.83 16.88
C ALA A 8 -26.57 60.07 18.04
N SER A 9 -26.48 60.37 19.36
CA SER A 9 -26.79 61.47 20.32
C SER A 9 -26.00 61.23 21.65
N ILE A 10 -25.89 62.19 22.61
CA ILE A 10 -25.19 62.07 23.94
C ILE A 10 -25.80 63.02 25.02
N HIS A 11 -25.50 62.81 26.32
CA HIS A 11 -25.53 63.71 27.54
C HIS A 11 -26.55 63.34 28.68
N LYS A 12 -26.34 63.63 29.99
CA LYS A 12 -25.32 64.42 30.75
C LYS A 12 -25.24 64.09 32.29
N GLU A 13 -24.07 64.32 32.92
CA GLU A 13 -23.77 64.77 34.33
C GLU A 13 -24.27 64.01 35.61
N THR A 14 -23.81 64.38 36.82
CA THR A 14 -22.59 63.88 37.56
C THR A 14 -22.46 64.40 39.01
N ASP A 15 -21.96 63.57 39.94
CA ASP A 15 -21.21 63.93 41.19
C ASP A 15 -20.54 62.63 41.72
N SER A 16 -19.20 62.43 41.81
CA SER A 16 -18.14 63.03 42.67
C SER A 16 -18.25 62.60 44.16
N ASN A 17 -17.24 62.09 44.90
CA ASN A 17 -15.81 61.70 44.70
C ASN A 17 -15.54 60.38 45.49
N ILE A 18 -14.58 59.46 45.27
CA ILE A 18 -13.20 59.41 44.70
C ILE A 18 -12.04 59.67 45.70
N LYS A 19 -11.36 58.60 46.18
CA LYS A 19 -9.90 58.57 46.50
C LYS A 19 -9.31 57.15 46.72
N GLY A 20 -8.25 56.80 45.97
CA GLY A 20 -7.44 55.57 46.11
C GLY A 20 -7.99 54.35 45.36
N VAL A 21 -7.19 53.50 44.68
CA VAL A 21 -5.72 53.46 44.46
C VAL A 21 -5.41 53.01 43.02
N ASP A 22 -4.26 53.43 42.48
CA ASP A 22 -3.71 53.09 41.15
C ASP A 22 -3.77 51.58 40.81
N MET A 23 -4.35 51.22 39.66
CA MET A 23 -3.98 50.00 38.93
C MET A 23 -2.93 50.33 37.88
N ARG A 24 -1.65 50.04 38.19
CA ARG A 24 -0.58 50.04 37.19
C ARG A 24 -0.28 48.63 36.70
N PHE A 25 -0.12 48.49 35.39
CA PHE A 25 0.42 47.29 34.75
C PHE A 25 1.74 46.87 35.42
N LYS A 26 1.85 45.58 35.77
CA LYS A 26 3.12 44.93 36.05
C LYS A 26 3.20 43.60 35.30
N ASN A 27 4.30 43.43 34.57
CA ASN A 27 4.64 42.19 33.90
C ASN A 27 4.78 41.06 34.93
N VAL A 28 3.93 40.04 34.85
CA VAL A 28 4.20 38.74 35.47
C VAL A 28 4.78 37.86 34.37
N LYS A 29 6.04 37.45 34.52
CA LYS A 29 6.67 36.50 33.61
C LYS A 29 5.89 35.18 33.68
N LYS A 30 5.45 34.65 32.53
CA LYS A 30 5.08 33.22 32.45
C LYS A 30 6.36 32.39 32.61
N THR A 31 6.69 32.02 33.85
CA THR A 31 7.68 30.97 34.10
C THR A 31 7.06 29.66 33.65
N ALA A 32 7.43 29.20 32.46
CA ALA A 32 7.01 27.89 31.96
C ALA A 32 7.68 26.81 32.79
N LEU A 33 7.00 26.34 33.84
CA LEU A 33 7.43 25.19 34.60
C LEU A 33 7.05 23.93 33.81
N MET A 34 7.91 23.55 32.86
CA MET A 34 7.89 22.19 32.27
C MET A 34 8.20 21.19 33.38
N LEU A 35 7.18 20.79 34.13
CA LEU A 35 7.26 19.64 35.01
C LEU A 35 7.05 18.41 34.14
N ALA A 36 8.16 17.84 33.66
CA ALA A 36 8.16 16.63 32.84
C ALA A 36 7.71 15.42 33.66
N MET A 37 6.39 15.28 33.84
CA MET A 37 5.79 14.01 34.24
C MET A 37 5.90 13.05 33.06
N PHE A 38 7.05 12.40 32.96
CA PHE A 38 7.17 11.09 32.32
C PHE A 38 6.25 10.13 33.06
N GLY A 39 4.97 10.12 32.68
CA GLY A 39 4.13 8.96 32.91
C GLY A 39 4.81 7.78 32.22
N MET A 40 5.13 6.74 32.98
CA MET A 40 5.66 5.51 32.43
C MET A 40 4.55 4.83 31.62
N ALA A 41 4.42 5.22 30.35
CA ALA A 41 3.80 4.37 29.36
C ALA A 41 4.54 3.04 29.41
N THR A 42 3.84 1.96 29.73
CA THR A 42 4.44 0.63 29.85
C THR A 42 4.91 0.21 28.47
N SER A 43 6.23 0.27 28.26
CA SER A 43 6.85 -0.18 27.01
C SER A 43 6.37 -1.58 26.68
N SER A 44 5.90 -1.76 25.44
CA SER A 44 5.76 -3.09 24.86
C SER A 44 7.16 -3.70 24.77
N ASN A 45 7.56 -4.48 25.77
CA ASN A 45 8.86 -5.13 25.80
C ASN A 45 9.01 -6.03 24.58
N ALA A 46 9.81 -5.60 23.62
CA ALA A 46 10.09 -6.34 22.41
C ALA A 46 10.75 -7.68 22.72
N ALA A 47 10.35 -8.73 22.03
CA ALA A 47 10.71 -10.11 22.36
C ALA A 47 12.04 -10.58 21.72
N LEU A 48 13.04 -9.68 21.71
CA LEU A 48 14.45 -10.02 21.50
C LEU A 48 15.13 -10.26 22.85
N PHE A 49 15.84 -11.38 22.97
CA PHE A 49 16.60 -11.78 24.14
C PHE A 49 18.03 -12.08 23.71
N ASP A 50 18.95 -11.19 24.00
CA ASP A 50 20.30 -11.22 23.45
C ASP A 50 21.42 -11.09 24.48
N TYR A 51 22.62 -11.50 24.07
CA TYR A 51 23.87 -11.17 24.73
C TYR A 51 24.84 -10.68 23.67
N ASN A 52 25.32 -9.44 23.81
CA ASN A 52 26.36 -8.88 22.97
C ASN A 52 27.64 -8.63 23.79
N ALA A 53 28.76 -9.17 23.35
CA ALA A 53 30.01 -9.08 24.08
C ALA A 53 30.65 -7.70 23.97
N THR A 54 30.70 -6.98 25.09
CA THR A 54 31.27 -5.63 25.19
C THR A 54 32.31 -5.54 26.30
N GLY A 55 33.24 -4.60 26.16
CA GLY A 55 34.18 -4.22 27.22
C GLY A 55 33.62 -3.15 28.19
N ASP A 56 32.37 -2.70 27.98
CA ASP A 56 31.72 -1.74 28.87
C ASP A 56 31.39 -2.39 30.23
N THR A 57 31.89 -1.82 31.32
CA THR A 57 31.67 -2.28 32.69
C THR A 57 30.21 -2.30 33.14
N GLU A 58 29.29 -1.63 32.45
CA GLU A 58 27.85 -1.74 32.73
C GLU A 58 27.25 -3.07 32.18
N PHE A 59 27.86 -3.64 31.12
CA PHE A 59 27.32 -4.81 30.39
C PHE A 59 28.34 -5.95 30.13
N ASP A 60 29.54 -5.89 30.71
CA ASP A 60 30.72 -6.78 30.50
C ASP A 60 30.53 -8.30 30.69
N SER A 61 29.33 -8.74 31.06
CA SER A 61 29.04 -10.13 31.41
C SER A 61 27.56 -10.47 31.17
N PRO A 62 27.22 -11.70 30.72
CA PRO A 62 25.84 -12.10 30.46
C PRO A 62 24.89 -11.89 31.64
N ALA A 63 25.39 -12.02 32.88
CA ALA A 63 24.62 -11.74 34.10
C ALA A 63 24.11 -10.29 34.19
N LYS A 64 24.86 -9.31 33.66
CA LYS A 64 24.41 -7.90 33.59
C LYS A 64 23.41 -7.67 32.45
N GLN A 65 23.45 -8.53 31.43
CA GLN A 65 22.49 -8.58 30.32
C GLN A 65 21.32 -9.56 30.60
N GLY A 66 21.04 -9.87 31.88
CA GLY A 66 19.86 -10.64 32.31
C GLY A 66 19.95 -12.17 32.25
N TRP A 67 21.07 -12.74 31.80
CA TRP A 67 21.24 -14.20 31.68
C TRP A 67 21.60 -14.85 33.02
N MET A 68 21.06 -16.05 33.25
CA MET A 68 21.29 -16.84 34.48
C MET A 68 22.39 -17.88 34.27
N GLN A 69 23.42 -17.84 35.12
CA GLN A 69 24.54 -18.80 35.10
C GLN A 69 24.07 -20.18 35.62
N ASP A 70 24.32 -21.25 34.86
CA ASP A 70 23.91 -22.62 35.20
C ASP A 70 25.10 -23.62 35.12
N ASN A 71 26.19 -23.28 35.81
CA ASN A 71 27.42 -24.05 35.79
C ASN A 71 27.43 -25.22 36.80
N THR A 72 28.26 -26.24 36.56
CA THR A 72 28.55 -27.31 37.53
C THR A 72 30.06 -27.52 37.70
N ASN A 73 30.47 -28.03 38.86
CA ASN A 73 31.87 -28.40 39.17
C ASN A 73 32.87 -27.27 38.85
N ASN A 74 33.80 -27.51 37.91
CA ASN A 74 34.82 -26.55 37.47
C ASN A 74 34.37 -25.63 36.32
N GLY A 75 33.14 -25.81 35.83
CA GLY A 75 32.58 -25.06 34.72
C GLY A 75 32.54 -23.56 35.02
N SER A 76 33.14 -22.77 34.14
CA SER A 76 33.42 -21.35 34.37
C SER A 76 33.30 -20.54 33.08
N GLY A 77 33.48 -19.23 33.17
CA GLY A 77 33.58 -18.37 32.00
C GLY A 77 34.09 -16.99 32.36
N VAL A 78 34.59 -16.27 31.35
CA VAL A 78 35.25 -14.97 31.51
C VAL A 78 35.14 -14.15 30.23
N LEU A 79 35.05 -12.83 30.33
CA LEU A 79 35.18 -11.94 29.17
C LEU A 79 36.64 -12.00 28.65
N THR A 80 36.82 -12.28 27.38
CA THR A 80 38.10 -12.25 26.67
C THR A 80 38.09 -11.18 25.58
N ASN A 81 39.26 -10.68 25.21
CA ASN A 81 39.46 -9.76 24.08
C ASN A 81 40.69 -10.17 23.25
N ALA A 82 40.92 -11.49 23.12
CA ALA A 82 42.15 -12.06 22.55
C ALA A 82 42.43 -11.63 21.11
N ASP A 83 41.38 -11.39 20.32
CA ASP A 83 41.46 -11.07 18.89
C ASP A 83 41.15 -9.57 18.61
N GLY A 84 41.09 -8.73 19.64
CA GLY A 84 40.71 -7.31 19.53
C GLY A 84 39.19 -7.04 19.45
N THR A 85 38.37 -8.10 19.38
CA THR A 85 36.91 -8.04 19.63
C THR A 85 36.60 -8.73 20.96
N PRO A 86 35.79 -8.14 21.85
CA PRO A 86 35.34 -8.83 23.05
C PRO A 86 34.51 -10.09 22.73
N ALA A 87 34.59 -11.09 23.60
CA ALA A 87 33.78 -12.30 23.55
C ALA A 87 33.64 -12.92 24.96
N TRP A 88 32.51 -13.57 25.27
CA TRP A 88 32.42 -14.41 26.46
C TRP A 88 33.05 -15.77 26.20
N LEU A 89 34.16 -16.08 26.87
CA LEU A 89 34.77 -17.40 26.86
C LEU A 89 34.02 -18.32 27.83
N VAL A 90 33.33 -19.31 27.29
CA VAL A 90 32.74 -20.43 28.04
C VAL A 90 33.81 -21.49 28.26
N GLN A 91 34.01 -21.92 29.51
CA GLN A 91 35.05 -22.84 29.95
C GLN A 91 34.43 -24.07 30.62
N GLY A 92 33.78 -24.93 29.84
CA GLY A 92 33.11 -26.15 30.31
C GLY A 92 34.07 -27.33 30.47
N ASN A 93 35.18 -27.15 31.19
CA ASN A 93 36.18 -28.20 31.42
C ASN A 93 36.00 -28.84 32.80
N GLY A 94 35.73 -30.15 32.86
CA GLY A 94 35.43 -30.87 34.10
C GLY A 94 34.12 -30.43 34.79
N GLY A 95 33.20 -29.84 34.04
CA GLY A 95 31.95 -29.29 34.55
C GLY A 95 31.20 -28.46 33.50
N ARG A 96 29.87 -28.44 33.59
CA ARG A 96 28.99 -27.72 32.65
C ARG A 96 29.24 -26.22 32.78
N ALA A 97 29.29 -25.50 31.67
CA ALA A 97 29.36 -24.04 31.67
C ALA A 97 28.37 -23.48 30.65
N GLN A 98 27.22 -22.99 31.12
CA GLN A 98 26.16 -22.47 30.24
C GLN A 98 25.39 -21.32 30.88
N TRP A 99 24.82 -20.50 30.01
CA TRP A 99 23.91 -19.41 30.36
C TRP A 99 22.50 -19.78 29.90
N THR A 100 21.51 -19.38 30.70
CA THR A 100 20.09 -19.65 30.43
C THR A 100 19.25 -18.39 30.56
N TYR A 101 18.16 -18.29 29.81
CA TYR A 101 17.17 -17.22 29.93
C TYR A 101 15.78 -17.85 30.03
N SER A 102 15.00 -17.45 31.04
CA SER A 102 13.67 -18.01 31.30
C SER A 102 12.59 -17.17 30.62
N LEU A 103 11.65 -17.84 29.94
CA LEU A 103 10.52 -17.20 29.27
C LEU A 103 9.20 -17.57 29.96
N SER A 104 8.20 -16.71 29.79
CA SER A 104 6.84 -16.94 30.28
C SER A 104 6.05 -17.88 29.36
N THR A 105 4.98 -18.50 29.89
CA THR A 105 4.04 -19.33 29.11
C THR A 105 3.51 -18.61 27.87
N ASN A 106 3.26 -17.30 27.95
CA ASN A 106 2.75 -16.49 26.85
C ASN A 106 3.79 -16.33 25.75
N GLN A 107 5.06 -16.09 26.10
CA GLN A 107 6.18 -16.03 25.15
C GLN A 107 6.41 -17.39 24.46
N HIS A 108 6.32 -18.50 25.20
CA HIS A 108 6.37 -19.85 24.61
C HIS A 108 5.21 -20.12 23.63
N ALA A 109 4.00 -19.66 23.95
CA ALA A 109 2.84 -19.77 23.05
C ALA A 109 3.02 -18.91 21.80
N GLN A 110 3.44 -17.65 21.94
CA GLN A 110 3.72 -16.73 20.84
C GLN A 110 4.78 -17.31 19.88
N ALA A 111 5.91 -17.81 20.42
CA ALA A 111 6.95 -18.48 19.65
C ALA A 111 6.44 -19.75 18.91
N SER A 112 5.37 -20.37 19.39
CA SER A 112 4.75 -21.55 18.75
C SER A 112 3.71 -21.18 17.67
N SER A 113 3.09 -19.99 17.75
CA SER A 113 2.12 -19.49 16.77
C SER A 113 2.74 -18.70 15.61
N PHE A 114 3.80 -17.94 15.87
CA PHE A 114 4.42 -17.02 14.90
C PHE A 114 5.87 -17.39 14.54
N GLY A 115 6.46 -18.35 15.25
CA GLY A 115 7.84 -18.80 15.03
C GLY A 115 8.87 -18.07 15.89
N TRP A 116 10.13 -18.46 15.70
CA TRP A 116 11.29 -17.87 16.39
C TRP A 116 12.59 -18.07 15.59
N ARG A 117 13.57 -17.21 15.86
CA ARG A 117 14.93 -17.28 15.30
C ARG A 117 15.94 -17.27 16.44
N MET A 118 16.91 -18.18 16.40
CA MET A 118 18.11 -18.09 17.24
C MET A 118 19.32 -17.88 16.34
N THR A 119 20.10 -16.83 16.60
CA THR A 119 21.35 -16.49 15.91
C THR A 119 22.48 -16.50 16.92
N THR A 120 23.67 -16.94 16.51
CA THR A 120 24.86 -17.01 17.37
C THR A 120 26.11 -16.74 16.55
N GLU A 121 26.93 -15.80 17.00
CA GLU A 121 28.31 -15.65 16.53
C GLU A 121 29.27 -16.21 17.59
N MET A 122 29.93 -17.35 17.28
CA MET A 122 30.87 -17.99 18.19
C MET A 122 32.02 -18.67 17.44
N LYS A 123 33.13 -18.94 18.16
CA LYS A 123 34.15 -19.91 17.76
C LYS A 123 34.26 -21.03 18.78
N VAL A 124 34.41 -22.27 18.31
CA VAL A 124 34.68 -23.44 19.17
C VAL A 124 36.20 -23.61 19.27
N LEU A 125 36.73 -23.71 20.48
CA LEU A 125 38.17 -23.83 20.73
C LEU A 125 38.60 -25.27 21.02
N SER A 126 37.77 -26.04 21.73
CA SER A 126 38.05 -27.45 22.03
C SER A 126 36.80 -28.21 22.47
N GLY A 127 36.77 -29.51 22.19
CA GLY A 127 35.79 -30.43 22.76
C GLY A 127 34.42 -30.37 22.08
N GLY A 128 33.35 -30.54 22.86
CA GLY A 128 32.00 -30.67 22.33
C GLY A 128 30.90 -30.38 23.34
N MET A 129 29.70 -30.91 23.06
CA MET A 129 28.47 -30.55 23.77
C MET A 129 28.26 -29.03 23.86
N ILE A 130 28.66 -28.30 22.81
CA ILE A 130 28.34 -26.89 22.65
C ILE A 130 26.88 -26.83 22.16
N THR A 131 25.99 -26.35 23.02
CA THR A 131 24.54 -26.49 22.85
C THR A 131 23.87 -25.14 22.98
N ASN A 132 23.55 -24.54 21.83
CA ASN A 132 22.81 -23.28 21.74
C ASN A 132 21.40 -23.61 21.22
N TYR A 133 20.38 -23.49 22.07
CA TYR A 133 19.05 -24.01 21.79
C TYR A 133 17.94 -23.31 22.59
N TYR A 134 16.70 -23.63 22.23
CA TYR A 134 15.49 -23.22 22.92
C TYR A 134 14.59 -24.43 23.25
N ALA A 135 13.97 -24.39 24.43
CA ALA A 135 13.06 -25.41 24.94
C ALA A 135 11.83 -24.77 25.64
N ASN A 136 10.64 -25.35 25.47
CA ASN A 136 9.34 -24.78 25.88
C ASN A 136 8.56 -25.62 26.93
N GLY A 137 9.24 -26.46 27.70
CA GLY A 137 8.65 -27.32 28.72
C GLY A 137 7.94 -28.58 28.18
N THR A 138 7.79 -28.70 26.86
CA THR A 138 7.26 -29.90 26.19
C THR A 138 8.20 -30.45 25.11
N GLN A 139 8.86 -29.55 24.36
CA GLN A 139 9.80 -29.86 23.28
C GLN A 139 11.00 -28.90 23.26
N ARG A 140 12.02 -29.26 22.49
CA ARG A 140 13.17 -28.43 22.12
C ARG A 140 13.61 -28.69 20.69
N VAL A 141 14.47 -27.83 20.15
CA VAL A 141 15.27 -28.15 18.96
C VAL A 141 16.74 -28.00 19.35
N LEU A 142 17.46 -29.12 19.45
CA LEU A 142 18.84 -29.15 19.96
C LEU A 142 19.84 -29.48 18.83
N PRO A 143 20.53 -28.48 18.26
CA PRO A 143 21.81 -28.70 17.61
C PRO A 143 22.90 -28.94 18.66
N ILE A 144 23.81 -29.86 18.37
CA ILE A 144 24.99 -30.18 19.19
C ILE A 144 26.21 -29.93 18.33
N VAL A 145 27.00 -28.91 18.69
CA VAL A 145 28.23 -28.53 17.97
C VAL A 145 29.46 -29.06 18.71
N SER A 146 30.46 -29.53 17.97
CA SER A 146 31.72 -30.04 18.52
C SER A 146 32.87 -29.98 17.50
N LEU A 147 34.10 -30.12 17.99
CA LEU A 147 35.22 -30.54 17.18
C LEU A 147 35.33 -32.07 17.23
N ASP A 148 35.50 -32.71 16.08
CA ASP A 148 35.68 -34.16 16.00
C ASP A 148 37.12 -34.60 16.31
N SER A 149 37.35 -35.92 16.35
CA SER A 149 38.67 -36.52 16.62
C SER A 149 39.77 -36.15 15.60
N SER A 150 39.39 -35.51 14.49
CA SER A 150 40.29 -35.03 13.43
C SER A 150 40.35 -33.49 13.39
N GLY A 151 39.75 -32.80 14.37
CA GLY A 151 39.73 -31.34 14.48
C GLY A 151 38.73 -30.62 13.58
N ASN A 152 37.78 -31.33 12.95
CA ASN A 152 36.76 -30.70 12.11
C ASN A 152 35.59 -30.21 12.96
N LEU A 153 35.05 -29.03 12.64
CA LEU A 153 33.82 -28.53 13.24
C LEU A 153 32.62 -29.30 12.66
N VAL A 154 31.83 -29.92 13.53
CA VAL A 154 30.67 -30.73 13.15
C VAL A 154 29.41 -30.31 13.91
N VAL A 155 28.25 -30.59 13.33
CA VAL A 155 26.95 -30.51 13.98
C VAL A 155 26.20 -31.84 13.91
N GLU A 156 25.57 -32.20 15.01
CA GLU A 156 24.57 -33.26 15.14
C GLU A 156 23.25 -32.65 15.65
N PHE A 157 22.13 -33.33 15.46
CA PHE A 157 20.80 -32.86 15.89
C PHE A 157 20.11 -33.94 16.70
N GLU A 158 19.54 -33.59 17.85
CA GLU A 158 18.80 -34.55 18.67
C GLU A 158 17.63 -35.17 17.87
N GLY A 159 17.44 -36.48 18.01
CA GLY A 159 16.40 -37.22 17.27
C GLY A 159 16.73 -37.53 15.81
N GLN A 160 17.85 -37.03 15.26
CA GLN A 160 18.35 -37.39 13.93
C GLN A 160 19.65 -38.20 14.02
N THR A 161 19.94 -39.01 13.01
CA THR A 161 21.20 -39.77 12.91
C THR A 161 22.18 -39.08 11.96
N GLY A 162 23.47 -39.22 12.28
CA GLY A 162 24.57 -38.73 11.44
C GLY A 162 24.92 -37.24 11.65
N ARG A 163 26.22 -36.99 11.63
CA ARG A 163 26.83 -35.66 11.74
C ARG A 163 27.01 -34.99 10.38
N THR A 164 27.03 -33.66 10.35
CA THR A 164 27.45 -32.88 9.18
C THR A 164 28.69 -32.07 9.52
N ILE A 165 29.72 -32.13 8.67
CA ILE A 165 30.92 -31.28 8.79
C ILE A 165 30.55 -29.88 8.32
N LEU A 166 30.85 -28.89 9.14
CA LEU A 166 30.65 -27.46 8.87
C LEU A 166 31.92 -26.82 8.32
N ALA A 167 33.05 -27.01 9.00
CA ALA A 167 34.35 -26.44 8.64
C ALA A 167 35.50 -27.41 9.00
N THR A 168 36.65 -27.23 8.34
CA THR A 168 37.86 -28.06 8.49
C THR A 168 39.11 -27.19 8.50
N GLY A 169 40.25 -27.71 8.96
CA GLY A 169 41.48 -26.92 9.05
C GLY A 169 41.37 -25.81 10.09
N THR A 170 41.93 -24.62 9.82
CA THR A 170 41.87 -23.48 10.76
C THR A 170 40.45 -22.97 10.95
N ALA A 171 39.63 -22.98 9.89
CA ALA A 171 38.25 -22.54 9.91
C ALA A 171 37.43 -23.27 10.98
N ALA A 172 37.73 -24.53 11.29
CA ALA A 172 37.05 -25.27 12.35
C ALA A 172 37.10 -24.58 13.74
N THR A 173 38.07 -23.71 14.00
CA THR A 173 38.19 -22.93 15.24
C THR A 173 38.13 -21.40 15.04
N GLU A 174 37.61 -20.94 13.89
CA GLU A 174 37.33 -19.54 13.59
C GLU A 174 35.90 -19.15 14.02
N TYR A 175 35.55 -17.85 13.93
CA TYR A 175 34.20 -17.36 14.27
C TYR A 175 33.23 -17.59 13.11
N HIS A 176 32.04 -18.12 13.41
CA HIS A 176 30.98 -18.42 12.44
C HIS A 176 29.61 -17.95 12.91
N LYS A 177 28.72 -17.66 11.95
CA LYS A 177 27.30 -17.31 12.18
C LYS A 177 26.45 -18.57 12.09
N PHE A 178 25.97 -19.04 13.24
CA PHE A 178 25.04 -20.17 13.34
C PHE A 178 23.62 -19.65 13.49
N GLU A 179 22.68 -20.11 12.67
CA GLU A 179 21.28 -19.65 12.71
C GLU A 179 20.31 -20.83 12.71
N LEU A 180 19.30 -20.77 13.59
CA LEU A 180 18.24 -21.75 13.74
C LEU A 180 16.89 -21.04 13.60
N VAL A 181 16.21 -21.26 12.48
CA VAL A 181 14.93 -20.61 12.13
C VAL A 181 13.82 -21.64 12.23
N PHE A 182 12.83 -21.40 13.09
CA PHE A 182 11.67 -22.26 13.30
C PHE A 182 10.40 -21.62 12.74
N LEU A 183 9.72 -22.36 11.86
CA LEU A 183 8.48 -21.93 11.22
C LEU A 183 7.27 -22.63 11.89
N PRO A 184 6.21 -21.89 12.23
CA PRO A 184 5.01 -22.44 12.85
C PRO A 184 4.12 -23.15 11.82
N GLY A 185 3.30 -24.09 12.27
CA GLY A 185 2.34 -24.78 11.42
C GLY A 185 1.73 -26.01 12.10
N SER A 186 0.99 -26.80 11.35
CA SER A 186 0.44 -28.10 11.80
C SER A 186 1.52 -29.19 11.91
N ASN A 187 2.57 -29.09 11.09
CA ASN A 187 3.79 -29.90 11.15
C ASN A 187 5.00 -28.95 11.29
N PRO A 188 5.17 -28.28 12.45
CA PRO A 188 6.17 -27.24 12.61
C PRO A 188 7.58 -27.82 12.62
N SER A 189 8.55 -27.08 12.10
CA SER A 189 9.94 -27.55 12.05
C SER A 189 10.95 -26.41 12.03
N ALA A 190 12.19 -26.73 12.37
CA ALA A 190 13.31 -25.81 12.29
C ALA A 190 14.24 -26.12 11.12
N SER A 191 15.01 -25.10 10.73
CA SER A 191 16.03 -25.13 9.70
C SER A 191 17.31 -24.50 10.25
N PHE A 192 18.44 -25.15 10.03
CA PHE A 192 19.74 -24.76 10.59
C PHE A 192 20.70 -24.35 9.48
N TYR A 193 21.31 -23.19 9.68
CA TYR A 193 22.18 -22.51 8.75
C TYR A 193 23.54 -22.22 9.39
N PHE A 194 24.58 -22.21 8.56
CA PHE A 194 25.96 -21.93 8.93
C PHE A 194 26.53 -20.96 7.88
N ASP A 195 26.96 -19.78 8.32
CA ASP A 195 27.38 -18.66 7.46
C ASP A 195 26.38 -18.38 6.33
N GLY A 196 25.10 -18.28 6.68
CA GLY A 196 23.98 -18.04 5.76
C GLY A 196 23.56 -19.23 4.90
N LYS A 197 24.33 -20.32 4.86
CA LYS A 197 24.04 -21.52 4.05
C LYS A 197 23.22 -22.55 4.81
N LEU A 198 22.15 -23.07 4.19
CA LEU A 198 21.32 -24.15 4.72
C LEU A 198 22.13 -25.46 4.86
N ILE A 199 22.16 -26.02 6.07
CA ILE A 199 22.87 -27.27 6.41
C ILE A 199 21.90 -28.42 6.69
N ARG A 200 20.78 -28.13 7.37
CA ARG A 200 19.74 -29.12 7.68
C ARG A 200 18.38 -28.44 7.69
N ASP A 201 17.41 -29.02 7.01
CA ASP A 201 16.02 -28.56 6.98
C ASP A 201 15.08 -29.58 7.64
N ASN A 202 13.86 -29.14 7.95
CA ASN A 202 12.76 -29.93 8.50
C ASN A 202 13.12 -30.68 9.80
N ILE A 203 13.95 -30.04 10.63
CA ILE A 203 14.36 -30.54 11.95
C ILE A 203 13.12 -30.59 12.85
N GLN A 204 12.75 -31.81 13.25
CA GLN A 204 11.58 -32.08 14.07
C GLN A 204 11.87 -31.80 15.55
N PRO A 205 11.01 -31.07 16.28
CA PRO A 205 11.21 -30.82 17.71
C PRO A 205 11.15 -32.11 18.55
N THR A 206 12.14 -32.29 19.43
CA THR A 206 12.29 -33.45 20.32
C THR A 206 11.68 -33.18 21.70
N ALA A 207 11.13 -34.20 22.36
CA ALA A 207 10.47 -34.02 23.65
C ALA A 207 11.48 -33.64 24.76
N SER A 208 11.19 -32.58 25.51
CA SER A 208 12.01 -32.12 26.65
C SER A 208 11.14 -31.49 27.75
N LYS A 209 11.66 -31.47 28.98
CA LYS A 209 11.06 -30.77 30.13
C LYS A 209 11.79 -29.49 30.52
N GLN A 210 12.85 -29.11 29.79
CA GLN A 210 13.50 -27.81 29.95
C GLN A 210 12.62 -26.70 29.39
N ASN A 211 12.67 -25.52 30.00
CA ASN A 211 11.81 -24.39 29.66
C ASN A 211 12.61 -23.07 29.71
N MET A 212 13.44 -22.84 28.70
CA MET A 212 14.51 -21.83 28.68
C MET A 212 15.14 -21.71 27.29
N ILE A 213 15.74 -20.55 27.01
CA ILE A 213 16.79 -20.36 26.01
C ILE A 213 18.13 -20.72 26.67
N VAL A 214 19.06 -21.37 25.96
CA VAL A 214 20.35 -21.83 26.51
C VAL A 214 21.48 -21.64 25.50
N TRP A 215 22.67 -21.25 25.98
CA TRP A 215 23.91 -21.29 25.21
C TRP A 215 25.13 -21.62 26.08
N GLY A 216 26.16 -22.23 25.49
CA GLY A 216 27.38 -22.66 26.17
C GLY A 216 27.66 -24.17 26.01
N ASN A 217 28.46 -24.73 26.91
CA ASN A 217 28.68 -26.17 27.03
C ASN A 217 27.63 -26.77 27.98
N GLY A 218 26.82 -27.69 27.47
CA GLY A 218 25.67 -28.27 28.18
C GLY A 218 25.94 -29.54 28.99
N SER A 219 27.20 -29.97 29.18
CA SER A 219 27.53 -31.27 29.76
C SER A 219 28.50 -31.21 30.94
N SER A 220 28.12 -31.78 32.09
CA SER A 220 29.05 -31.99 33.21
C SER A 220 30.14 -33.04 32.94
N ASN A 221 30.00 -33.82 31.86
CA ASN A 221 30.80 -35.02 31.56
C ASN A 221 31.54 -34.93 30.21
N THR A 222 31.49 -33.80 29.53
CA THR A 222 32.04 -33.64 28.17
C THR A 222 32.64 -32.26 28.05
N ASP A 223 33.96 -32.19 28.05
CA ASP A 223 34.68 -30.92 28.00
C ASP A 223 34.32 -30.14 26.73
N GLY A 224 34.10 -28.83 26.88
CA GLY A 224 33.73 -27.94 25.78
C GLY A 224 34.08 -26.49 26.07
N VAL A 225 34.84 -25.88 25.16
CA VAL A 225 35.28 -24.48 25.25
C VAL A 225 34.92 -23.76 23.97
N ALA A 226 34.22 -22.64 24.09
CA ALA A 226 33.82 -21.78 22.98
C ALA A 226 33.80 -20.31 23.41
N ALA A 227 34.08 -19.40 22.48
CA ALA A 227 34.03 -17.96 22.71
C ALA A 227 32.88 -17.33 21.90
N TYR A 228 32.04 -16.55 22.56
CA TYR A 228 30.79 -16.01 22.01
C TYR A 228 30.86 -14.50 21.89
N ARG A 229 30.68 -13.97 20.68
CA ARG A 229 30.54 -12.53 20.42
C ARG A 229 29.10 -12.07 20.58
N ASP A 230 28.16 -12.85 20.05
CA ASP A 230 26.76 -12.47 19.95
C ASP A 230 25.85 -13.69 20.10
N ILE A 231 24.78 -13.55 20.88
CA ILE A 231 23.64 -14.46 20.97
C ILE A 231 22.39 -13.61 20.77
N LYS A 232 21.48 -14.03 19.88
CA LYS A 232 20.15 -13.43 19.74
C LYS A 232 19.10 -14.52 19.68
N PHE A 233 18.08 -14.44 20.53
CA PHE A 233 16.86 -15.24 20.41
C PHE A 233 15.67 -14.30 20.24
N GLU A 234 14.96 -14.42 19.13
CA GLU A 234 13.87 -13.54 18.73
C GLU A 234 12.57 -14.34 18.62
N ILE A 235 11.55 -13.92 19.37
CA ILE A 235 10.18 -14.43 19.23
C ILE A 235 9.45 -13.54 18.23
N GLN A 236 8.82 -14.16 17.24
CA GLN A 236 8.07 -13.45 16.22
C GLN A 236 6.68 -13.02 16.72
N GLY A 237 6.05 -12.07 16.04
CA GLY A 237 4.63 -11.76 16.22
C GLY A 237 4.29 -10.84 17.38
N ASP A 238 5.18 -9.91 17.75
CA ASP A 238 4.85 -8.86 18.73
C ASP A 238 3.75 -7.93 18.21
N VAL A 239 2.82 -7.55 19.09
CA VAL A 239 1.62 -6.75 18.73
C VAL A 239 1.97 -5.26 18.67
N ILE A 240 1.87 -4.66 17.48
CA ILE A 240 2.15 -3.24 17.24
C ILE A 240 0.89 -2.37 17.40
N PHE A 241 -0.25 -2.81 16.86
CA PHE A 241 -1.58 -2.19 16.96
C PHE A 241 -2.63 -3.24 17.35
N ARG A 242 -3.76 -2.84 17.95
CA ARG A 242 -4.68 -3.77 18.64
C ARG A 242 -6.10 -3.72 18.08
N GLY A 243 -6.74 -4.88 17.98
CA GLY A 243 -8.18 -4.92 17.66
C GLY A 243 -9.00 -4.08 18.64
N PRO A 244 -10.02 -3.32 18.17
CA PRO A 244 -10.65 -3.44 16.86
C PRO A 244 -10.05 -2.55 15.76
N ASP A 245 -8.89 -1.94 15.97
CA ASP A 245 -8.12 -1.28 14.91
C ASP A 245 -7.72 -2.31 13.82
N ARG A 246 -7.54 -1.86 12.58
CA ARG A 246 -7.38 -2.73 11.40
C ARG A 246 -6.54 -2.10 10.29
N ILE A 247 -6.40 -2.82 9.17
CA ILE A 247 -5.87 -2.32 7.88
C ILE A 247 -4.42 -1.82 7.99
N PRO A 248 -3.46 -2.74 8.22
CA PRO A 248 -2.05 -2.38 8.39
C PRO A 248 -1.33 -2.07 7.07
N SER A 249 -0.30 -1.22 7.14
CA SER A 249 0.71 -1.05 6.08
C SER A 249 2.07 -0.67 6.68
N ILE A 250 3.17 -0.90 5.94
CA ILE A 250 4.54 -0.74 6.45
C ILE A 250 5.58 -0.40 5.38
N VAL A 251 6.51 0.51 5.70
CA VAL A 251 7.69 0.81 4.87
C VAL A 251 8.95 1.01 5.72
N ALA A 252 10.13 0.76 5.14
CA ALA A 252 11.43 0.94 5.80
C ALA A 252 12.36 1.86 5.00
N SER A 253 13.22 2.62 5.69
CA SER A 253 14.19 3.51 5.05
C SER A 253 15.47 2.77 4.66
N SER A 254 15.79 2.79 3.37
CA SER A 254 17.09 2.33 2.84
C SER A 254 18.24 3.30 3.11
N VAL A 255 17.95 4.59 3.32
CA VAL A 255 18.95 5.66 3.56
C VAL A 255 19.28 5.80 5.04
N THR A 256 18.37 5.39 5.94
CA THR A 256 18.60 5.31 7.39
C THR A 256 18.22 3.92 7.89
N PRO A 257 19.10 2.91 7.71
CA PRO A 257 18.82 1.52 8.05
C PRO A 257 18.32 1.35 9.48
N GLY A 258 17.31 0.50 9.64
CA GLY A 258 16.63 0.26 10.92
C GLY A 258 15.45 1.20 11.20
N VAL A 259 15.24 2.28 10.44
CA VAL A 259 14.00 3.06 10.55
C VAL A 259 12.87 2.38 9.77
N VAL A 260 11.78 2.08 10.47
CA VAL A 260 10.57 1.46 9.91
C VAL A 260 9.36 2.26 10.37
N THR A 261 8.45 2.59 9.45
CA THR A 261 7.21 3.31 9.77
C THR A 261 6.03 2.43 9.40
N ALA A 262 5.14 2.19 10.36
CA ALA A 262 3.95 1.35 10.21
C ALA A 262 2.69 2.16 10.50
N PHE A 263 1.58 1.74 9.89
CA PHE A 263 0.29 2.41 9.96
C PHE A 263 -0.86 1.43 10.21
N ALA A 264 -1.98 1.96 10.71
CA ALA A 264 -3.26 1.26 10.81
C ALA A 264 -4.41 2.27 10.85
N GLU A 265 -5.63 1.78 10.64
CA GLU A 265 -6.86 2.47 10.99
C GLU A 265 -7.19 2.27 12.46
N LYS A 266 -7.17 3.34 13.24
CA LYS A 266 -7.75 3.43 14.57
C LYS A 266 -9.27 3.42 14.42
N ARG A 267 -9.97 2.44 14.99
CA ARG A 267 -11.42 2.27 14.75
C ARG A 267 -12.20 2.38 16.05
N VAL A 268 -12.51 3.62 16.48
CA VAL A 268 -13.23 3.87 17.73
C VAL A 268 -14.69 3.45 17.56
N GLY A 269 -15.01 2.21 17.94
CA GLY A 269 -16.29 1.55 17.70
C GLY A 269 -16.18 0.29 16.83
N GLY A 270 -15.07 0.12 16.11
CA GLY A 270 -14.67 -1.12 15.43
C GLY A 270 -15.32 -1.40 14.07
N GLY A 271 -16.09 -0.46 13.52
CA GLY A 271 -16.67 -0.57 12.18
C GLY A 271 -15.65 -0.34 11.05
N ASP A 272 -16.06 -0.66 9.84
CA ASP A 272 -15.52 -0.02 8.63
C ASP A 272 -15.93 1.47 8.61
N PRO A 273 -15.25 2.34 7.83
CA PRO A 273 -15.69 3.71 7.65
C PRO A 273 -17.12 3.81 7.10
N GLY A 274 -17.80 4.92 7.39
CA GLY A 274 -19.15 5.22 6.94
C GLY A 274 -20.26 4.58 7.77
N ALA A 275 -20.02 4.35 9.06
CA ALA A 275 -21.04 3.93 10.02
C ALA A 275 -21.08 4.85 11.25
N LEU A 276 -22.25 5.47 11.47
CA LEU A 276 -22.59 6.42 12.55
C LEU A 276 -22.36 5.91 14.00
N SER A 277 -21.84 4.70 14.16
CA SER A 277 -21.45 4.07 15.42
C SER A 277 -19.95 4.19 15.73
N ASN A 278 -19.14 4.73 14.81
CA ASN A 278 -17.70 4.82 14.95
C ASN A 278 -17.11 6.12 14.39
N THR A 279 -15.90 6.41 14.85
CA THR A 279 -15.01 7.44 14.31
C THR A 279 -13.67 6.78 14.05
N ASN A 280 -13.25 6.78 12.79
CA ASN A 280 -12.03 6.13 12.34
C ASN A 280 -10.96 7.16 11.99
N ASP A 281 -9.72 6.91 12.41
CA ASP A 281 -8.56 7.79 12.25
C ASP A 281 -7.35 7.00 11.74
N ILE A 282 -6.35 7.66 11.16
CA ILE A 282 -5.08 7.03 10.81
C ILE A 282 -4.09 7.14 11.97
N ILE A 283 -3.60 6.00 12.44
CA ILE A 283 -2.52 5.92 13.43
C ILE A 283 -1.22 5.41 12.82
N THR A 284 -0.11 5.84 13.41
CA THR A 284 1.24 5.41 13.02
C THR A 284 2.12 5.13 14.24
N ARG A 285 3.14 4.29 14.04
CA ARG A 285 4.27 4.05 14.96
C ARG A 285 5.55 3.90 14.16
N THR A 286 6.66 4.38 14.71
CA THR A 286 8.01 4.29 14.15
C THR A 286 8.89 3.39 15.01
N SER A 287 9.67 2.53 14.36
CA SER A 287 10.84 1.86 14.93
C SER A 287 12.11 2.51 14.39
N ARG A 288 13.20 2.46 15.17
CA ARG A 288 14.55 2.90 14.76
C ARG A 288 15.64 1.83 14.98
N ASP A 289 15.24 0.60 15.25
CA ASP A 289 16.11 -0.55 15.53
C ASP A 289 15.78 -1.78 14.66
N GLY A 290 15.08 -1.57 13.55
CA GLY A 290 14.70 -2.62 12.60
C GLY A 290 13.46 -3.38 13.03
N GLY A 291 12.46 -2.69 13.56
CA GLY A 291 11.14 -3.23 13.93
C GLY A 291 11.08 -3.94 15.28
N ILE A 292 12.08 -3.76 16.15
CA ILE A 292 12.14 -4.41 17.47
C ILE A 292 11.32 -3.57 18.45
N THR A 293 11.80 -2.36 18.79
CA THR A 293 11.05 -1.40 19.61
C THR A 293 10.35 -0.38 18.72
N TRP A 294 9.24 0.15 19.25
CA TRP A 294 8.33 1.05 18.57
C TRP A 294 7.95 2.19 19.51
N ASP A 295 7.90 3.41 18.98
CA ASP A 295 7.52 4.63 19.70
C ASP A 295 6.03 4.64 20.16
N ALA A 296 5.56 5.78 20.66
CA ALA A 296 4.17 5.94 21.05
C ALA A 296 3.27 6.06 19.81
N GLU A 297 2.10 5.42 19.85
CA GLU A 297 1.05 5.58 18.84
C GLU A 297 0.69 7.05 18.64
N LEU A 298 0.83 7.53 17.42
CA LEU A 298 0.45 8.88 17.00
C LEU A 298 -0.76 8.80 16.08
N ASN A 299 -1.81 9.54 16.41
CA ASN A 299 -2.94 9.80 15.52
C ASN A 299 -2.59 10.96 14.58
N LEU A 300 -2.67 10.73 13.27
CA LEU A 300 -2.35 11.73 12.24
C LEU A 300 -3.55 12.60 11.87
N THR A 301 -4.78 12.11 12.09
CA THR A 301 -6.00 12.71 11.53
C THR A 301 -6.91 13.42 12.54
N GLU A 302 -6.77 13.20 13.85
CA GLU A 302 -7.53 13.97 14.87
C GLU A 302 -7.42 15.50 14.70
N GLN A 303 -6.26 15.99 14.27
CA GLN A 303 -6.02 17.42 14.00
C GLN A 303 -6.85 18.00 12.84
N ILE A 304 -7.40 17.15 11.96
CA ILE A 304 -8.34 17.50 10.88
C ILE A 304 -9.74 16.89 11.10
N ASN A 305 -9.98 16.23 12.24
CA ASN A 305 -11.25 15.57 12.61
C ASN A 305 -11.86 16.17 13.90
N VAL A 306 -11.67 17.49 14.11
CA VAL A 306 -11.91 18.19 15.40
C VAL A 306 -13.34 18.18 15.96
N SER A 307 -14.28 17.54 15.27
CA SER A 307 -15.69 17.41 15.62
C SER A 307 -16.25 16.00 15.38
N ASP A 308 -15.38 15.00 15.13
CA ASP A 308 -15.73 13.60 14.85
C ASP A 308 -16.68 13.42 13.64
N GLU A 309 -16.69 14.38 12.71
CA GLU A 309 -17.55 14.39 11.51
C GLU A 309 -17.08 13.44 10.40
N PHE A 310 -15.84 12.96 10.47
CA PHE A 310 -15.20 12.16 9.43
C PHE A 310 -14.71 10.80 9.92
N ASP A 311 -14.67 9.85 8.99
CA ASP A 311 -13.83 8.66 9.08
C ASP A 311 -12.66 8.80 8.11
N PHE A 312 -11.49 8.30 8.52
CA PHE A 312 -10.33 8.12 7.65
C PHE A 312 -10.01 6.63 7.51
N SER A 313 -9.50 6.24 6.33
CA SER A 313 -9.22 4.83 6.01
C SER A 313 -8.03 4.66 5.07
N ASP A 314 -7.59 3.41 4.92
CA ASP A 314 -6.65 2.97 3.89
C ASP A 314 -5.31 3.75 3.86
N PRO A 315 -4.47 3.66 4.92
CA PRO A 315 -3.17 4.31 4.95
C PRO A 315 -2.19 3.64 3.96
N ARG A 316 -1.89 4.33 2.87
CA ARG A 316 -1.00 3.91 1.78
C ARG A 316 0.33 4.69 1.82
N PRO A 317 1.36 4.20 2.53
CA PRO A 317 2.68 4.81 2.60
C PRO A 317 3.51 4.55 1.34
N ILE A 318 4.29 5.55 0.94
CA ILE A 318 5.39 5.46 -0.02
C ILE A 318 6.65 5.97 0.68
N TYR A 319 7.73 5.21 0.60
CA TYR A 319 9.06 5.68 0.98
C TYR A 319 9.78 6.25 -0.24
N ASP A 320 10.24 7.51 -0.12
CA ASP A 320 11.06 8.18 -1.13
C ASP A 320 12.53 8.25 -0.66
N PRO A 321 13.47 7.53 -1.30
CA PRO A 321 14.88 7.59 -0.96
C PRO A 321 15.59 8.88 -1.42
N SER A 322 14.97 9.70 -2.29
CA SER A 322 15.57 10.96 -2.77
C SER A 322 15.51 12.07 -1.72
N THR A 323 14.42 12.11 -0.95
CA THR A 323 14.24 12.99 0.21
C THR A 323 14.49 12.29 1.55
N ASN A 324 14.51 10.95 1.58
CA ASN A 324 14.47 10.13 2.79
C ASN A 324 13.23 10.46 3.65
N THR A 325 12.06 10.41 3.03
CA THR A 325 10.76 10.65 3.69
C THR A 325 9.80 9.49 3.49
N VAL A 326 8.79 9.41 4.36
CA VAL A 326 7.61 8.57 4.11
C VAL A 326 6.42 9.49 3.87
N LEU A 327 5.81 9.39 2.68
CA LEU A 327 4.57 10.06 2.34
C LEU A 327 3.44 9.04 2.44
N VAL A 328 2.53 9.21 3.40
CA VAL A 328 1.34 8.36 3.56
C VAL A 328 0.11 9.08 3.02
N SER A 329 -0.51 8.50 1.99
CA SER A 329 -1.82 8.92 1.49
C SER A 329 -2.93 8.13 2.20
N TYR A 330 -4.09 8.72 2.43
CA TYR A 330 -5.24 8.05 3.04
C TYR A 330 -6.56 8.70 2.60
N ALA A 331 -7.65 7.92 2.66
CA ALA A 331 -8.98 8.40 2.33
C ALA A 331 -9.62 9.15 3.51
N ARG A 332 -10.51 10.10 3.19
CA ARG A 332 -11.53 10.65 4.10
C ARG A 332 -12.92 10.22 3.64
N TRP A 333 -13.87 10.15 4.57
CA TRP A 333 -15.30 9.92 4.39
C TRP A 333 -16.08 10.76 5.41
N PRO A 334 -17.35 11.14 5.20
CA PRO A 334 -18.23 11.43 6.33
C PRO A 334 -18.45 10.15 7.17
N THR A 335 -18.58 10.29 8.49
CA THR A 335 -18.83 9.16 9.42
C THR A 335 -20.09 8.34 9.09
N ASP A 336 -21.06 8.88 8.34
CA ASP A 336 -22.33 8.21 8.02
C ASP A 336 -22.41 7.59 6.62
N ALA A 337 -21.41 7.74 5.75
CA ALA A 337 -21.44 7.19 4.39
C ALA A 337 -20.06 7.01 3.73
N ALA A 338 -19.67 5.76 3.45
CA ALA A 338 -18.42 5.42 2.75
C ALA A 338 -18.65 4.47 1.56
N GLN A 339 -17.57 3.82 1.10
CA GLN A 339 -17.55 2.90 -0.05
C GLN A 339 -18.51 1.69 0.11
N ASN A 340 -18.68 1.19 1.34
CA ASN A 340 -19.51 0.02 1.62
C ASN A 340 -20.99 0.25 1.20
N GLY A 341 -21.50 -0.62 0.33
CA GLY A 341 -22.88 -0.57 -0.15
C GLY A 341 -23.24 0.69 -0.95
N ASP A 342 -22.25 1.29 -1.63
CA ASP A 342 -22.39 2.52 -2.42
C ASP A 342 -23.01 3.69 -1.66
N GLN A 343 -22.82 3.81 -0.33
CA GLN A 343 -23.50 4.84 0.46
C GLN A 343 -22.93 6.24 0.23
N ILE A 344 -21.62 6.38 -0.02
CA ILE A 344 -20.97 7.62 -0.44
C ILE A 344 -21.54 8.20 -1.76
N LYS A 345 -21.45 9.51 -1.95
CA LYS A 345 -21.93 10.24 -3.14
C LYS A 345 -20.93 11.34 -3.56
N PRO A 346 -20.95 11.80 -4.83
CA PRO A 346 -20.00 12.81 -5.32
C PRO A 346 -19.99 14.14 -4.56
N TRP A 347 -21.12 14.51 -3.92
CA TRP A 347 -21.27 15.73 -3.10
C TRP A 347 -20.88 15.56 -1.63
N MET A 348 -20.60 14.33 -1.18
CA MET A 348 -20.20 14.04 0.19
C MET A 348 -18.67 14.23 0.35
N PRO A 349 -18.18 14.59 1.55
CA PRO A 349 -16.81 15.07 1.78
C PRO A 349 -15.70 14.00 1.69
N ASN A 350 -15.94 12.89 0.99
CA ASN A 350 -14.86 11.96 0.65
C ASN A 350 -13.80 12.64 -0.22
N GLY A 351 -12.55 12.36 0.13
CA GLY A 351 -11.37 12.90 -0.51
C GLY A 351 -10.12 12.09 -0.18
N ILE A 352 -8.97 12.55 -0.66
CA ILE A 352 -7.66 11.97 -0.35
C ILE A 352 -6.77 13.05 0.25
N PHE A 353 -6.12 12.70 1.35
CA PHE A 353 -5.14 13.48 2.06
C PHE A 353 -3.80 12.76 2.04
N TYR A 354 -2.70 13.51 2.23
CA TYR A 354 -1.43 12.90 2.58
C TYR A 354 -0.75 13.62 3.76
N SER A 355 0.12 12.89 4.46
CA SER A 355 1.04 13.42 5.48
C SER A 355 2.47 12.96 5.17
N VAL A 356 3.49 13.73 5.58
CA VAL A 356 4.90 13.43 5.31
C VAL A 356 5.69 13.29 6.61
N TYR A 357 6.44 12.20 6.76
CA TYR A 357 7.41 11.96 7.82
C TYR A 357 8.83 12.23 7.34
N ASP A 358 9.55 13.12 8.03
CA ASP A 358 10.97 13.33 7.82
C ASP A 358 11.78 12.33 8.66
N VAL A 359 12.43 11.34 8.01
CA VAL A 359 13.16 10.26 8.69
C VAL A 359 14.35 10.79 9.49
N ALA A 360 14.98 11.88 9.03
CA ALA A 360 16.18 12.44 9.63
C ALA A 360 15.91 13.09 11.00
N SER A 361 14.89 13.95 11.11
CA SER A 361 14.52 14.64 12.35
C SER A 361 13.43 13.93 13.15
N GLY A 362 12.70 12.99 12.53
CA GLY A 362 11.63 12.22 13.16
C GLY A 362 10.31 12.98 13.32
N ASN A 363 10.07 14.01 12.52
CA ASN A 363 8.89 14.86 12.61
C ASN A 363 7.86 14.57 11.51
N TRP A 364 6.58 14.66 11.88
CA TRP A 364 5.46 14.64 10.95
C TRP A 364 5.08 16.06 10.50
N GLN A 365 4.77 16.21 9.21
CA GLN A 365 4.11 17.39 8.65
C GLN A 365 2.59 17.24 8.78
N ALA A 366 1.87 18.37 8.79
CA ALA A 366 0.40 18.37 8.86
C ALA A 366 -0.25 17.86 7.56
N PRO A 367 -1.46 17.29 7.61
CA PRO A 367 -2.17 16.77 6.45
C PRO A 367 -2.41 17.80 5.33
N ILE A 368 -2.26 17.36 4.08
CA ILE A 368 -2.51 18.15 2.87
C ILE A 368 -3.61 17.48 2.05
N ASP A 369 -4.65 18.23 1.67
CA ASP A 369 -5.76 17.77 0.83
C ASP A 369 -5.35 17.80 -0.66
N VAL A 370 -5.53 16.69 -1.38
CA VAL A 370 -5.27 16.58 -2.83
C VAL A 370 -6.52 16.19 -3.63
N THR A 371 -7.70 16.22 -2.99
CA THR A 371 -8.98 15.74 -3.55
C THR A 371 -9.37 16.42 -4.86
N ASP A 372 -9.02 17.70 -5.05
CA ASP A 372 -9.25 18.45 -6.29
C ASP A 372 -8.41 17.97 -7.48
N GLN A 373 -7.29 17.29 -7.20
CA GLN A 373 -6.36 16.77 -8.21
C GLN A 373 -6.73 15.35 -8.65
N VAL A 374 -7.26 14.53 -7.72
CA VAL A 374 -7.46 13.08 -7.93
C VAL A 374 -8.91 12.59 -7.94
N LYS A 375 -9.86 13.33 -7.33
CA LYS A 375 -11.28 12.97 -7.37
C LYS A 375 -11.97 13.66 -8.54
N GLU A 376 -11.98 13.02 -9.71
CA GLU A 376 -12.67 13.55 -10.90
C GLU A 376 -14.13 13.94 -10.59
N ARG A 377 -14.57 15.08 -11.15
CA ARG A 377 -15.99 15.49 -11.18
C ARG A 377 -16.41 15.66 -12.64
N SER A 378 -17.42 14.91 -13.08
CA SER A 378 -17.86 14.86 -14.47
C SER A 378 -19.27 14.24 -14.62
N PHE A 379 -19.86 14.42 -15.80
CA PHE A 379 -20.94 13.57 -16.28
C PHE A 379 -20.36 12.51 -17.24
N GLN A 380 -20.64 11.25 -16.97
CA GLN A 380 -20.00 10.10 -17.59
C GLN A 380 -21.01 9.31 -18.39
N ILE A 381 -20.66 8.92 -19.61
CA ILE A 381 -21.46 8.07 -20.49
C ILE A 381 -20.61 6.87 -20.90
N ALA A 382 -21.02 5.68 -20.48
CA ALA A 382 -20.46 4.40 -20.93
C ALA A 382 -21.40 3.80 -21.99
N GLY A 383 -21.04 3.99 -23.26
CA GLY A 383 -21.69 3.42 -24.44
C GLY A 383 -21.28 1.96 -24.68
N TRP A 384 -21.29 1.14 -23.63
CA TRP A 384 -20.84 -0.25 -23.66
C TRP A 384 -22.03 -1.19 -23.96
N GLY A 385 -22.14 -1.69 -25.17
CA GLY A 385 -23.28 -2.49 -25.66
C GLY A 385 -24.52 -1.66 -26.05
N GLY A 386 -24.33 -0.38 -26.38
CA GLY A 386 -25.41 0.56 -26.71
C GLY A 386 -24.91 1.98 -26.92
N SER A 387 -25.69 2.79 -27.64
CA SER A 387 -25.42 4.21 -27.84
C SER A 387 -26.22 5.08 -26.89
N GLU A 388 -25.66 6.22 -26.49
CA GLU A 388 -26.36 7.24 -25.72
C GLU A 388 -25.84 8.63 -26.06
N LEU A 389 -26.73 9.43 -26.63
CA LEU A 389 -26.51 10.82 -27.02
C LEU A 389 -27.46 11.74 -26.26
N TYR A 390 -26.99 12.95 -25.95
CA TYR A 390 -27.79 14.06 -25.45
C TYR A 390 -27.77 15.19 -26.48
N ARG A 391 -28.95 15.58 -26.98
CA ARG A 391 -29.12 16.64 -27.98
C ARG A 391 -29.99 17.77 -27.46
N ARG A 392 -29.56 19.03 -27.64
CA ARG A 392 -30.39 20.22 -27.40
C ARG A 392 -30.54 20.99 -28.71
N ASN A 393 -31.79 21.19 -29.12
CA ASN A 393 -32.10 21.99 -30.32
C ASN A 393 -31.74 23.46 -30.08
N THR A 394 -31.26 24.14 -31.12
CA THR A 394 -30.74 25.51 -31.06
C THR A 394 -31.36 26.37 -32.16
N ASN A 395 -31.09 27.67 -32.12
CA ASN A 395 -31.51 28.65 -33.13
C ASN A 395 -30.30 29.43 -33.65
N LEU A 396 -29.20 28.73 -33.99
CA LEU A 396 -28.03 29.35 -34.61
C LEU A 396 -28.40 29.97 -35.96
N ASP A 397 -27.90 31.18 -36.24
CA ASP A 397 -27.87 31.73 -37.60
C ASP A 397 -26.55 31.37 -38.29
N SER A 398 -26.61 30.56 -39.35
CA SER A 398 -25.44 30.16 -40.14
C SER A 398 -24.82 31.30 -40.97
N GLN A 399 -25.45 32.48 -41.00
CA GLN A 399 -24.86 33.69 -41.60
C GLN A 399 -24.05 34.51 -40.59
N GLN A 400 -23.82 33.98 -39.38
CA GLN A 400 -23.07 34.64 -38.31
C GLN A 400 -22.10 33.68 -37.62
N ASP A 401 -20.97 34.20 -37.17
CA ASP A 401 -19.95 33.42 -36.47
C ASP A 401 -20.52 32.86 -35.15
N TRP A 402 -20.17 31.60 -34.83
CA TRP A 402 -20.52 30.93 -33.57
C TRP A 402 -19.33 30.16 -33.01
N GLN A 403 -19.31 29.93 -31.71
CA GLN A 403 -18.24 29.23 -31.00
C GLN A 403 -18.85 28.16 -30.09
N SER A 404 -18.26 26.97 -30.03
CA SER A 404 -18.61 25.94 -29.05
C SER A 404 -17.37 25.40 -28.37
N ASN A 405 -17.47 25.15 -27.07
CA ASN A 405 -16.40 24.58 -26.25
C ASN A 405 -16.95 23.34 -25.54
N ALA A 406 -16.22 22.23 -25.58
CA ALA A 406 -16.56 21.01 -24.87
C ALA A 406 -15.31 20.43 -24.18
N LYS A 407 -15.36 20.29 -22.86
CA LYS A 407 -14.27 19.71 -22.07
C LYS A 407 -14.53 18.22 -21.87
N ILE A 408 -13.77 17.38 -22.56
CA ILE A 408 -14.04 15.94 -22.70
C ILE A 408 -12.77 15.13 -22.38
N ARG A 409 -12.94 14.05 -21.61
CA ARG A 409 -11.98 12.95 -21.42
C ARG A 409 -12.50 11.71 -22.13
N ILE A 410 -11.64 11.02 -22.86
CA ILE A 410 -11.95 9.69 -23.44
C ILE A 410 -11.30 8.64 -22.54
N VAL A 411 -12.11 7.75 -21.99
CA VAL A 411 -11.63 6.63 -21.17
C VAL A 411 -11.23 5.48 -22.09
N ASP A 412 -12.14 5.08 -22.98
CA ASP A 412 -11.97 3.94 -23.87
C ASP A 412 -12.79 4.04 -25.17
N GLY A 413 -12.43 3.18 -26.11
CA GLY A 413 -13.23 2.87 -27.29
C GLY A 413 -13.35 4.00 -28.31
N ALA A 414 -14.47 4.01 -29.03
CA ALA A 414 -14.73 4.90 -30.15
C ALA A 414 -16.20 5.35 -30.19
N ALA A 415 -16.64 5.94 -31.31
CA ALA A 415 -17.98 6.53 -31.51
C ALA A 415 -18.39 7.62 -30.50
N ASN A 416 -17.50 8.03 -29.60
CA ASN A 416 -17.64 9.17 -28.71
C ASN A 416 -17.60 10.46 -29.55
N GLN A 417 -18.58 11.37 -29.46
CA GLN A 417 -18.64 12.53 -30.34
C GLN A 417 -19.13 13.82 -29.67
N ILE A 418 -18.71 14.95 -30.24
CA ILE A 418 -19.30 16.28 -30.09
C ILE A 418 -19.75 16.79 -31.46
N GLN A 419 -20.98 17.29 -31.55
CA GLN A 419 -21.64 17.74 -32.78
C GLN A 419 -22.25 19.15 -32.57
N VAL A 420 -22.08 20.02 -33.56
CA VAL A 420 -22.84 21.26 -33.72
C VAL A 420 -23.43 21.32 -35.13
N ALA A 421 -24.69 21.71 -35.26
CA ALA A 421 -25.36 21.95 -36.54
C ALA A 421 -26.14 23.26 -36.49
N ASP A 422 -26.10 24.04 -37.58
CA ASP A 422 -26.54 25.46 -37.63
C ASP A 422 -27.75 25.72 -38.55
N GLY A 423 -28.47 24.67 -38.95
CA GLY A 423 -29.56 24.73 -39.92
C GLY A 423 -29.11 24.80 -41.38
N SER A 424 -27.81 24.87 -41.66
CA SER A 424 -27.22 24.82 -43.01
C SER A 424 -26.16 23.73 -43.17
N ARG A 425 -25.35 23.53 -42.13
CA ARG A 425 -24.27 22.54 -42.06
C ARG A 425 -24.23 21.86 -40.71
N LYS A 426 -23.61 20.69 -40.68
CA LYS A 426 -23.31 19.90 -39.48
C LYS A 426 -21.81 19.62 -39.42
N TYR A 427 -21.26 19.83 -38.23
CA TYR A 427 -19.86 19.64 -37.85
C TYR A 427 -19.82 18.62 -36.73
N VAL A 428 -19.11 17.51 -36.94
CA VAL A 428 -18.95 16.43 -35.96
C VAL A 428 -17.47 16.15 -35.76
N VAL A 429 -17.05 16.07 -34.50
CA VAL A 429 -15.75 15.53 -34.08
C VAL A 429 -16.02 14.21 -33.38
N THR A 430 -15.62 13.10 -34.00
CA THR A 430 -15.69 11.76 -33.41
C THR A 430 -14.32 11.39 -32.86
N LEU A 431 -14.27 11.16 -31.55
CA LEU A 431 -13.08 10.87 -30.77
C LEU A 431 -12.99 9.36 -30.48
N SER A 432 -11.78 8.83 -30.56
CA SER A 432 -11.51 7.41 -30.34
C SER A 432 -10.10 7.18 -29.81
N ILE A 433 -9.92 6.10 -29.03
CA ILE A 433 -8.61 5.52 -28.75
C ILE A 433 -8.32 4.48 -29.85
N ASP A 434 -7.17 4.57 -30.53
CA ASP A 434 -6.78 3.62 -31.58
C ASP A 434 -6.02 2.39 -31.05
N GLU A 435 -5.70 1.44 -31.92
CA GLU A 435 -4.95 0.21 -31.58
C GLU A 435 -3.54 0.48 -31.02
N SER A 436 -2.96 1.65 -31.29
CA SER A 436 -1.68 2.08 -30.68
C SER A 436 -1.87 2.70 -29.29
N GLY A 437 -3.12 2.91 -28.86
CA GLY A 437 -3.50 3.65 -27.67
C GLY A 437 -3.31 5.17 -27.82
N SER A 438 -3.43 5.70 -29.04
CA SER A 438 -3.39 7.14 -29.31
C SER A 438 -4.79 7.74 -29.35
N LEU A 439 -4.94 9.00 -28.94
CA LEU A 439 -6.19 9.75 -29.05
C LEU A 439 -6.32 10.29 -30.47
N VAL A 440 -7.40 9.90 -31.15
CA VAL A 440 -7.64 10.20 -32.56
C VAL A 440 -8.98 10.92 -32.74
N ALA A 441 -8.99 11.95 -33.58
CA ALA A 441 -10.18 12.64 -34.05
C ALA A 441 -10.47 12.30 -35.52
N ASN A 442 -11.74 11.97 -35.82
CA ASN A 442 -12.29 11.87 -37.16
C ASN A 442 -13.32 12.98 -37.35
N LEU A 443 -13.26 13.69 -38.48
CA LEU A 443 -14.15 14.82 -38.77
C LEU A 443 -15.08 14.49 -39.92
N ASN A 444 -16.37 14.83 -39.81
CA ASN A 444 -17.33 14.47 -40.85
C ASN A 444 -17.01 15.17 -42.19
N GLY A 445 -17.05 14.38 -43.28
CA GLY A 445 -16.60 14.81 -44.61
C GLY A 445 -15.06 14.83 -44.81
N VAL A 446 -14.25 14.46 -43.81
CA VAL A 446 -12.79 14.37 -43.92
C VAL A 446 -12.36 12.89 -43.86
N SER A 447 -11.57 12.46 -44.85
CA SER A 447 -11.21 11.04 -45.03
C SER A 447 -10.07 10.53 -44.15
N SER A 448 -9.33 11.44 -43.51
CA SER A 448 -8.07 11.12 -42.83
C SER A 448 -8.22 11.38 -41.33
N PRO A 449 -7.96 10.39 -40.45
CA PRO A 449 -7.93 10.60 -39.02
C PRO A 449 -6.79 11.53 -38.62
N ILE A 450 -6.97 12.24 -37.50
CA ILE A 450 -5.98 13.15 -36.92
C ILE A 450 -5.60 12.63 -35.55
N ILE A 451 -4.33 12.25 -35.35
CA ILE A 451 -3.80 11.95 -34.02
C ILE A 451 -3.68 13.26 -33.25
N LEU A 452 -4.37 13.36 -32.11
CA LEU A 452 -4.32 14.52 -31.21
C LEU A 452 -3.26 14.35 -30.13
N GLN A 453 -3.14 13.15 -29.55
CA GLN A 453 -2.14 12.79 -28.54
C GLN A 453 -1.67 11.35 -28.74
N ALA A 454 -0.38 11.10 -28.52
CA ALA A 454 0.22 9.76 -28.46
C ALA A 454 0.88 9.46 -27.10
N GLU A 455 1.01 10.47 -26.23
CA GLU A 455 1.55 10.33 -24.89
C GLU A 455 0.43 9.85 -23.93
N ARG A 456 0.58 8.66 -23.37
CA ARG A 456 -0.47 7.94 -22.62
C ARG A 456 -1.18 8.78 -21.55
N ALA A 457 -0.43 9.57 -20.77
CA ALA A 457 -0.99 10.45 -19.75
C ALA A 457 -1.92 11.53 -20.33
N LYS A 458 -1.62 12.05 -21.52
CA LYS A 458 -2.44 13.06 -22.21
C LYS A 458 -3.62 12.42 -22.93
N VAL A 459 -3.42 11.28 -23.60
CA VAL A 459 -4.47 10.51 -24.32
C VAL A 459 -5.74 10.32 -23.50
N HIS A 460 -5.58 10.00 -22.20
CA HIS A 460 -6.69 9.78 -21.27
C HIS A 460 -6.93 10.94 -20.30
N SER A 461 -6.49 12.16 -20.63
CA SER A 461 -6.75 13.38 -19.86
C SER A 461 -8.03 14.10 -20.32
N PHE A 462 -8.40 15.19 -19.65
CA PHE A 462 -9.41 16.11 -20.18
C PHE A 462 -8.78 17.11 -21.13
N HIS A 463 -9.31 17.18 -22.34
CA HIS A 463 -8.97 18.21 -23.33
C HIS A 463 -10.12 19.19 -23.52
N ASP A 464 -9.79 20.45 -23.77
CA ASP A 464 -10.75 21.50 -24.13
C ASP A 464 -10.85 21.59 -25.66
N TYR A 465 -11.91 20.99 -26.21
CA TYR A 465 -12.21 21.00 -27.65
C TYR A 465 -13.02 22.24 -27.99
N GLU A 466 -12.51 23.09 -28.88
CA GLU A 466 -13.19 24.30 -29.32
C GLU A 466 -13.45 24.28 -30.83
N LEU A 467 -14.69 24.63 -31.21
CA LEU A 467 -15.15 24.77 -32.58
C LEU A 467 -15.49 26.22 -32.87
N GLN A 468 -14.65 26.92 -33.64
CA GLN A 468 -14.90 28.29 -34.09
C GLN A 468 -15.41 28.28 -35.54
N TYR A 469 -16.67 28.65 -35.74
CA TYR A 469 -17.26 28.83 -37.06
C TYR A 469 -17.07 30.25 -37.58
N SER A 470 -16.67 30.37 -38.85
CA SER A 470 -16.66 31.64 -39.58
C SER A 470 -17.69 31.62 -40.70
N ALA A 471 -18.72 32.46 -40.60
CA ALA A 471 -19.78 32.61 -41.60
C ALA A 471 -19.25 33.23 -42.91
N LEU A 472 -18.17 34.02 -42.84
CA LEU A 472 -17.48 34.58 -44.00
C LEU A 472 -16.90 33.47 -44.89
N ASN A 473 -16.27 32.47 -44.28
CA ASN A 473 -15.62 31.36 -44.97
C ASN A 473 -16.53 30.11 -45.12
N ARG A 474 -17.60 30.03 -44.31
CA ARG A 474 -18.52 28.89 -44.17
C ARG A 474 -17.82 27.59 -43.77
N THR A 475 -16.85 27.72 -42.86
CA THR A 475 -15.99 26.67 -42.33
C THR A 475 -15.86 26.78 -40.82
N THR A 476 -15.65 25.64 -40.17
CA THR A 476 -15.34 25.55 -38.73
C THR A 476 -13.89 25.16 -38.55
N THR A 477 -13.22 25.79 -37.60
CA THR A 477 -11.86 25.45 -37.16
C THR A 477 -11.93 24.71 -35.83
N LEU A 478 -11.30 23.55 -35.76
CA LEU A 478 -11.07 22.80 -34.52
C LEU A 478 -9.79 23.32 -33.84
N PHE A 479 -9.92 23.68 -32.57
CA PHE A 479 -8.83 23.85 -31.63
C PHE A 479 -8.91 22.78 -30.54
N VAL A 480 -7.76 22.37 -30.01
CA VAL A 480 -7.66 21.49 -28.83
C VAL A 480 -6.64 22.12 -27.89
N ASP A 481 -7.05 22.38 -26.65
CA ASP A 481 -6.25 23.08 -25.63
C ASP A 481 -5.68 24.43 -26.13
N GLY A 482 -6.47 25.15 -26.95
CA GLY A 482 -6.09 26.41 -27.59
C GLY A 482 -5.16 26.28 -28.81
N GLN A 483 -4.71 25.07 -29.17
CA GLN A 483 -3.91 24.83 -30.38
C GLN A 483 -4.80 24.59 -31.59
N GLN A 484 -4.59 25.32 -32.69
CA GLN A 484 -5.33 25.12 -33.93
C GLN A 484 -4.94 23.78 -34.58
N ILE A 485 -5.90 22.88 -34.74
CA ILE A 485 -5.68 21.54 -35.32
C ILE A 485 -5.96 21.55 -36.82
N THR A 486 -7.14 21.97 -37.24
CA THR A 486 -7.55 21.97 -38.66
C THR A 486 -8.81 22.82 -38.89
N THR A 487 -9.14 23.08 -40.16
CA THR A 487 -10.35 23.80 -40.59
C THR A 487 -11.07 22.98 -41.65
N TRP A 488 -12.37 22.72 -41.47
CA TRP A 488 -13.18 21.94 -42.42
C TRP A 488 -14.56 22.55 -42.68
N THR A 489 -15.19 22.09 -43.76
CA THR A 489 -16.50 22.59 -44.21
C THR A 489 -17.67 21.89 -43.55
N GLY A 490 -17.49 20.72 -42.93
CA GLY A 490 -18.58 19.85 -42.50
C GLY A 490 -19.48 19.42 -43.66
N GLU A 491 -20.64 18.86 -43.33
CA GLU A 491 -21.62 18.34 -44.29
C GLU A 491 -22.89 19.19 -44.31
N VAL A 492 -23.63 19.18 -45.42
CA VAL A 492 -24.91 19.91 -45.52
C VAL A 492 -25.96 19.24 -44.65
N SER A 493 -26.63 19.99 -43.77
CA SER A 493 -27.73 19.49 -42.94
C SER A 493 -28.79 20.59 -42.75
N GLN A 494 -29.98 20.19 -42.31
CA GLN A 494 -31.06 21.09 -41.88
C GLN A 494 -31.31 21.00 -40.36
N GLU A 495 -30.47 20.25 -39.65
CA GLU A 495 -30.41 20.22 -38.20
C GLU A 495 -29.90 21.56 -37.63
N ASN A 496 -30.55 22.08 -36.59
CA ASN A 496 -30.02 23.15 -35.75
C ASN A 496 -29.97 22.66 -34.30
N ASN A 497 -28.81 22.19 -33.85
CA ASN A 497 -28.61 21.60 -32.52
C ASN A 497 -27.15 21.60 -32.07
N ILE A 498 -26.95 21.39 -30.77
CA ILE A 498 -25.72 20.82 -30.19
C ILE A 498 -26.01 19.42 -29.64
N GLN A 499 -25.08 18.49 -29.80
CA GLN A 499 -25.25 17.09 -29.39
C GLN A 499 -23.91 16.48 -28.95
N PHE A 500 -23.92 15.65 -27.92
CA PHE A 500 -22.74 14.90 -27.45
C PHE A 500 -23.11 13.49 -26.98
N GLY A 501 -22.12 12.60 -26.85
CA GLY A 501 -22.26 11.26 -26.26
C GLY A 501 -21.58 10.15 -27.10
N ASN A 502 -21.90 8.88 -26.82
CA ASN A 502 -21.50 7.76 -27.69
C ASN A 502 -22.61 7.52 -28.73
N ALA A 503 -22.22 7.38 -30.00
CA ALA A 503 -23.12 7.42 -31.15
C ALA A 503 -23.67 6.07 -31.64
N ASP A 504 -22.97 4.95 -31.42
CA ASP A 504 -23.24 3.69 -32.13
C ASP A 504 -23.30 2.49 -31.16
N ALA A 505 -24.44 1.79 -31.16
CA ALA A 505 -24.69 0.63 -30.31
C ALA A 505 -23.89 -0.62 -30.67
N GLN A 506 -23.06 -0.57 -31.71
CA GLN A 506 -22.12 -1.62 -32.10
C GLN A 506 -20.65 -1.23 -31.87
N ILE A 507 -20.38 -0.02 -31.37
CA ILE A 507 -19.03 0.51 -31.16
C ILE A 507 -18.91 1.02 -29.72
N ASP A 508 -18.37 0.16 -28.86
CA ASP A 508 -18.15 0.46 -27.45
C ASP A 508 -17.26 1.71 -27.29
N GLY A 509 -17.61 2.55 -26.32
CA GLY A 509 -16.76 3.66 -25.87
C GLY A 509 -17.33 4.43 -24.67
N ARG A 510 -16.43 4.89 -23.80
CA ARG A 510 -16.76 5.71 -22.62
C ARG A 510 -16.11 7.08 -22.71
N LEU A 511 -16.95 8.12 -22.61
CA LEU A 511 -16.54 9.53 -22.55
C LEU A 511 -17.06 10.20 -21.27
N HIS A 512 -16.22 11.04 -20.68
CA HIS A 512 -16.55 11.87 -19.53
C HIS A 512 -16.54 13.34 -19.94
N VAL A 513 -17.50 14.11 -19.46
CA VAL A 513 -17.74 15.52 -19.81
C VAL A 513 -17.65 16.38 -18.56
N GLN A 514 -16.92 17.50 -18.63
CA GLN A 514 -16.88 18.51 -17.57
C GLN A 514 -17.67 19.77 -17.92
N ASN A 515 -17.61 20.23 -19.16
CA ASN A 515 -18.32 21.44 -19.62
C ASN A 515 -18.76 21.28 -21.08
N ILE A 516 -19.94 21.78 -21.43
CA ILE A 516 -20.35 22.05 -22.83
C ILE A 516 -21.00 23.43 -22.91
N ALA A 517 -20.44 24.28 -23.77
CA ALA A 517 -20.97 25.60 -24.09
C ALA A 517 -21.16 25.80 -25.60
N LEU A 518 -22.15 26.60 -25.97
CA LEU A 518 -22.38 27.11 -27.32
C LEU A 518 -22.75 28.58 -27.25
N THR A 519 -22.04 29.42 -28.01
CA THR A 519 -22.22 30.86 -28.02
C THR A 519 -22.35 31.42 -29.45
N GLN A 520 -23.13 32.49 -29.59
CA GLN A 520 -23.25 33.28 -30.81
C GLN A 520 -23.51 34.74 -30.43
N GLN A 521 -22.93 35.71 -31.15
CA GLN A 521 -22.94 37.14 -30.80
C GLN A 521 -22.50 37.47 -29.35
N GLY A 522 -21.69 36.62 -28.71
CA GLY A 522 -21.31 36.79 -27.30
C GLY A 522 -22.46 36.54 -26.31
N GLN A 523 -23.44 35.70 -26.67
CA GLN A 523 -24.48 35.18 -25.79
C GLN A 523 -24.36 33.65 -25.69
N ASN A 524 -24.44 33.10 -24.47
CA ASN A 524 -24.50 31.65 -24.25
C ASN A 524 -25.90 31.12 -24.62
N LEU A 525 -25.99 30.31 -25.67
CA LEU A 525 -27.22 29.65 -26.12
C LEU A 525 -27.47 28.33 -25.38
N VAL A 526 -26.38 27.63 -25.08
CA VAL A 526 -26.34 26.39 -24.29
C VAL A 526 -25.12 26.46 -23.38
N GLU A 527 -25.30 26.01 -22.14
CA GLU A 527 -24.27 25.94 -21.11
C GLU A 527 -24.62 24.75 -20.20
N PHE A 528 -23.64 23.89 -19.93
CA PHE A 528 -23.79 22.68 -19.13
C PHE A 528 -22.46 22.39 -18.41
N ASP A 529 -22.35 22.88 -17.18
CA ASP A 529 -21.22 22.61 -16.29
C ASP A 529 -21.48 21.34 -15.48
N ALA A 530 -20.96 20.22 -15.96
CA ALA A 530 -21.03 18.92 -15.31
C ALA A 530 -20.09 18.79 -14.11
N PHE A 531 -18.97 19.54 -14.11
CA PHE A 531 -18.03 19.60 -12.98
C PHE A 531 -18.71 20.20 -11.74
N TYR A 532 -19.36 21.35 -11.91
CA TYR A 532 -20.20 21.98 -10.89
C TYR A 532 -21.38 21.06 -10.50
N LEU A 533 -22.16 20.58 -11.49
CA LEU A 533 -23.37 19.81 -11.22
C LEU A 533 -23.08 18.51 -10.46
N ALA A 534 -21.99 17.80 -10.75
CA ALA A 534 -21.62 16.57 -10.04
C ALA A 534 -21.55 16.78 -8.52
N GLN A 535 -20.92 17.88 -8.07
CA GLN A 535 -20.68 18.21 -6.66
C GLN A 535 -21.91 18.68 -5.87
N GLN A 536 -23.02 19.04 -6.52
CA GLN A 536 -24.17 19.61 -5.80
C GLN A 536 -24.96 18.58 -4.99
N THR A 537 -25.69 19.03 -3.97
CA THR A 537 -26.66 18.18 -3.25
C THR A 537 -27.83 17.74 -4.17
N PRO A 538 -28.64 16.74 -3.77
CA PRO A 538 -29.80 16.28 -4.56
C PRO A 538 -30.92 17.32 -4.78
N GLU A 539 -30.86 18.48 -4.12
CA GLU A 539 -31.82 19.58 -4.28
C GLU A 539 -31.61 20.36 -5.58
N VAL A 540 -30.38 20.36 -6.12
CA VAL A 540 -30.07 20.97 -7.42
C VAL A 540 -30.46 19.98 -8.52
N GLU A 541 -31.26 20.45 -9.47
CA GLU A 541 -31.65 19.62 -10.62
C GLU A 541 -30.46 19.34 -11.53
N LYS A 542 -30.24 18.06 -11.85
CA LYS A 542 -29.12 17.57 -12.68
C LYS A 542 -29.56 16.71 -13.85
N ASP A 543 -30.84 16.36 -13.91
CA ASP A 543 -31.40 15.54 -14.99
C ASP A 543 -31.37 16.32 -16.30
N LEU A 544 -30.48 15.90 -17.21
CA LEU A 544 -30.29 16.53 -18.51
C LEU A 544 -31.60 16.66 -19.31
N GLU A 545 -32.54 15.72 -19.16
CA GLU A 545 -33.83 15.79 -19.85
C GLU A 545 -34.71 16.92 -19.31
N LYS A 546 -34.64 17.21 -18.00
CA LYS A 546 -35.29 18.37 -17.38
C LYS A 546 -34.54 19.69 -17.62
N LEU A 547 -33.22 19.63 -17.82
CA LEU A 547 -32.37 20.76 -18.21
C LEU A 547 -32.45 21.09 -19.72
N GLY A 548 -33.43 20.52 -20.44
CA GLY A 548 -33.77 20.88 -21.82
C GLY A 548 -32.98 20.13 -22.91
N TRP A 549 -32.33 19.03 -22.56
CA TRP A 549 -31.74 18.09 -23.52
C TRP A 549 -32.75 16.99 -23.87
N THR A 550 -32.56 16.34 -25.01
CA THR A 550 -33.25 15.10 -25.40
C THR A 550 -32.25 13.96 -25.29
N LYS A 551 -32.51 12.97 -24.44
CA LYS A 551 -31.75 11.72 -24.38
C LYS A 551 -32.16 10.84 -25.57
N ILE A 552 -31.18 10.31 -26.29
CA ILE A 552 -31.36 9.41 -27.45
C ILE A 552 -30.50 8.19 -27.17
N LYS A 553 -31.13 7.08 -26.78
CA LYS A 553 -30.46 5.84 -26.37
C LYS A 553 -30.92 4.65 -27.21
N THR A 554 -30.00 3.77 -27.58
CA THR A 554 -30.30 2.43 -28.12
C THR A 554 -29.37 1.39 -27.51
N GLY A 555 -29.83 0.14 -27.37
CA GLY A 555 -29.08 -0.88 -26.63
C GLY A 555 -28.98 -0.56 -25.13
N ASN A 556 -27.92 -1.06 -24.48
CA ASN A 556 -27.66 -0.86 -23.06
C ASN A 556 -26.49 0.10 -22.86
N THR A 557 -26.60 1.00 -21.89
CA THR A 557 -25.58 2.01 -21.54
C THR A 557 -25.73 2.34 -20.06
N MET A 558 -24.67 2.88 -19.46
CA MET A 558 -24.70 3.49 -18.13
C MET A 558 -24.33 4.97 -18.20
N SER A 559 -25.03 5.82 -17.44
CA SER A 559 -24.78 7.25 -17.38
C SER A 559 -24.91 7.78 -15.95
N LEU A 560 -23.96 8.59 -15.49
CA LEU A 560 -23.88 9.04 -14.10
C LEU A 560 -23.15 10.38 -13.96
N TYR A 561 -23.39 11.09 -12.86
CA TYR A 561 -22.44 12.07 -12.35
C TYR A 561 -21.51 11.36 -11.37
N GLY A 562 -20.21 11.50 -11.56
CA GLY A 562 -19.17 10.80 -10.81
C GLY A 562 -17.93 11.67 -10.63
N ASN A 563 -16.90 11.20 -9.91
CA ASN A 563 -16.85 9.93 -9.19
C ASN A 563 -17.48 10.06 -7.79
N ALA A 564 -18.15 9.01 -7.31
CA ALA A 564 -18.70 8.98 -5.96
C ALA A 564 -17.58 9.03 -4.91
N SER A 565 -16.53 8.22 -5.09
CA SER A 565 -15.34 8.26 -4.23
C SER A 565 -14.05 7.81 -4.90
N VAL A 566 -12.95 8.22 -4.27
CA VAL A 566 -11.60 7.71 -4.47
C VAL A 566 -11.00 7.31 -3.12
N ASN A 567 -10.14 6.30 -3.11
CA ASN A 567 -9.57 5.68 -1.92
C ASN A 567 -8.18 5.10 -2.25
N PRO A 568 -7.09 5.36 -1.50
CA PRO A 568 -5.77 4.78 -1.77
C PRO A 568 -5.66 3.26 -1.65
N GLY A 569 -6.58 2.61 -0.92
CA GLY A 569 -6.55 1.16 -0.66
C GLY A 569 -5.46 0.71 0.33
N PRO A 570 -5.56 -0.52 0.87
CA PRO A 570 -4.64 -1.08 1.85
C PRO A 570 -3.28 -1.47 1.25
N GLY A 571 -2.24 -1.60 2.08
CA GLY A 571 -0.86 -1.91 1.67
C GLY A 571 0.01 -0.67 1.45
N HIS A 572 1.15 -0.82 0.77
CA HIS A 572 2.08 0.28 0.48
C HIS A 572 2.06 0.69 -1.01
N GLY A 573 2.69 1.82 -1.34
CA GLY A 573 3.00 2.25 -2.71
C GLY A 573 4.50 2.38 -2.94
N ILE A 574 4.91 2.70 -4.16
CA ILE A 574 6.31 2.60 -4.61
C ILE A 574 6.85 3.89 -5.24
N THR A 575 8.17 4.06 -5.14
CA THR A 575 8.94 5.07 -5.88
C THR A 575 9.65 4.38 -7.04
N LEU A 576 9.37 4.78 -8.28
CA LEU A 576 9.88 4.11 -9.49
C LEU A 576 11.36 4.44 -9.75
N ALA A 577 12.15 3.44 -10.17
CA ALA A 577 13.60 3.54 -10.33
C ALA A 577 14.17 2.88 -11.61
N ARG A 578 13.33 2.24 -12.45
CA ARG A 578 13.73 1.52 -13.67
C ARG A 578 13.05 2.03 -14.95
N GLN A 579 12.50 3.25 -14.91
CA GLN A 579 11.70 3.87 -15.97
C GLN A 579 12.52 4.50 -17.11
N GLN A 580 13.85 4.43 -17.10
CA GLN A 580 14.71 5.10 -18.11
C GLN A 580 14.47 4.69 -19.58
N ASN A 581 13.76 3.58 -19.81
CA ASN A 581 13.36 3.10 -21.14
C ASN A 581 11.83 3.13 -21.36
N ILE A 582 11.05 3.64 -20.41
CA ILE A 582 9.58 3.64 -20.42
C ILE A 582 9.09 5.03 -20.88
N SER A 583 8.55 5.08 -22.11
CA SER A 583 8.11 6.34 -22.73
C SER A 583 6.92 6.97 -21.97
N GLY A 584 7.04 8.25 -21.59
CA GLY A 584 6.02 8.95 -20.79
C GLY A 584 6.08 8.71 -19.28
N SER A 585 7.13 8.04 -18.80
CA SER A 585 7.39 7.79 -17.38
C SER A 585 8.76 8.36 -16.96
N GLN A 586 9.03 8.38 -15.66
CA GLN A 586 10.29 8.86 -15.08
C GLN A 586 10.66 8.16 -13.77
N ASN A 587 11.96 8.11 -13.48
CA ASN A 587 12.45 7.70 -12.17
C ASN A 587 12.15 8.80 -11.13
N GLY A 588 11.80 8.40 -9.91
CA GLY A 588 11.31 9.30 -8.86
C GLY A 588 9.79 9.51 -8.87
N ARG A 589 9.05 8.94 -9.83
CA ARG A 589 7.58 8.89 -9.78
C ARG A 589 7.14 8.14 -8.51
N LEU A 590 6.36 8.81 -7.66
CA LEU A 590 5.64 8.19 -6.54
C LEU A 590 4.32 7.64 -7.09
N ILE A 591 3.95 6.39 -6.81
CA ILE A 591 2.74 5.78 -7.38
C ILE A 591 2.09 4.73 -6.45
N TYR A 592 0.75 4.73 -6.42
CA TYR A 592 -0.06 3.70 -5.74
C TYR A 592 -1.34 3.35 -6.52
N PRO A 593 -1.87 2.12 -6.37
CA PRO A 593 -3.09 1.66 -7.04
C PRO A 593 -4.33 2.01 -6.18
N ALA A 594 -4.96 3.13 -6.49
CA ALA A 594 -6.14 3.62 -5.78
C ALA A 594 -7.43 2.96 -6.28
N ILE A 595 -8.34 2.66 -5.36
CA ILE A 595 -9.72 2.24 -5.64
C ILE A 595 -10.55 3.49 -6.02
N VAL A 596 -11.37 3.36 -7.04
CA VAL A 596 -12.35 4.37 -7.48
C VAL A 596 -13.74 3.75 -7.57
N LEU A 597 -14.73 4.43 -7.01
CA LEU A 597 -16.16 4.11 -7.17
C LEU A 597 -16.76 5.19 -8.07
N ASP A 598 -17.18 4.81 -9.29
CA ASP A 598 -17.81 5.77 -10.20
C ASP A 598 -19.19 6.20 -9.66
N ARG A 599 -20.01 5.21 -9.30
CA ARG A 599 -21.29 5.30 -8.60
C ARG A 599 -21.76 3.97 -8.01
N PHE A 600 -21.48 2.85 -8.68
CA PHE A 600 -22.01 1.52 -8.35
C PHE A 600 -21.03 0.36 -8.57
N PHE A 601 -19.87 0.60 -9.18
CA PHE A 601 -18.87 -0.42 -9.45
C PHE A 601 -17.50 0.04 -8.98
N LEU A 602 -16.79 -0.81 -8.25
CA LEU A 602 -15.39 -0.59 -7.92
C LEU A 602 -14.49 -0.93 -9.10
N ASN A 603 -13.49 -0.09 -9.34
CA ASN A 603 -12.33 -0.44 -10.15
C ASN A 603 -11.09 0.26 -9.57
N VAL A 604 -9.91 -0.03 -10.11
CA VAL A 604 -8.62 0.50 -9.64
C VAL A 604 -8.01 1.37 -10.71
N MET A 605 -7.40 2.49 -10.31
CA MET A 605 -6.61 3.38 -11.16
C MET A 605 -5.34 3.79 -10.42
N SER A 606 -4.25 4.06 -11.14
CA SER A 606 -3.07 4.63 -10.50
C SER A 606 -3.30 6.07 -10.07
N ILE A 607 -2.90 6.42 -8.85
CA ILE A 607 -2.62 7.81 -8.44
C ILE A 607 -1.11 7.95 -8.34
N TYR A 608 -0.55 8.97 -8.99
CA TYR A 608 0.90 9.16 -9.06
C TYR A 608 1.31 10.64 -9.01
N SER A 609 2.53 10.89 -8.56
CA SER A 609 3.16 12.20 -8.56
C SER A 609 4.53 12.14 -9.24
N ASP A 610 4.79 13.16 -10.06
CA ASP A 610 6.00 13.32 -10.87
C ASP A 610 6.89 14.48 -10.37
N ASP A 611 6.59 15.04 -9.19
CA ASP A 611 7.28 16.18 -8.58
C ASP A 611 7.54 16.03 -7.06
N GLY A 612 7.64 14.78 -6.59
CA GLY A 612 7.92 14.46 -5.18
C GLY A 612 6.71 14.57 -4.25
N GLY A 613 5.49 14.46 -4.79
CA GLY A 613 4.24 14.46 -4.02
C GLY A 613 3.56 15.82 -3.89
N SER A 614 3.98 16.84 -4.65
CA SER A 614 3.39 18.18 -4.58
C SER A 614 2.14 18.31 -5.46
N ASN A 615 2.18 17.72 -6.65
CA ASN A 615 1.05 17.59 -7.57
C ASN A 615 0.84 16.11 -7.95
N TRP A 616 -0.42 15.72 -8.07
CA TRP A 616 -0.89 14.36 -8.27
C TRP A 616 -1.75 14.25 -9.52
N GLN A 617 -1.66 13.10 -10.18
CA GLN A 617 -2.33 12.75 -11.42
C GLN A 617 -2.97 11.37 -11.32
N THR A 618 -4.00 11.11 -12.14
CA THR A 618 -4.68 9.82 -12.22
C THR A 618 -4.38 9.11 -13.53
N GLY A 619 -4.18 7.78 -13.49
CA GLY A 619 -4.14 6.94 -14.69
C GLY A 619 -5.53 6.63 -15.25
N SER A 620 -5.57 5.66 -16.16
CA SER A 620 -6.79 4.95 -16.56
C SER A 620 -7.12 3.83 -15.58
N THR A 621 -8.40 3.43 -15.52
CA THR A 621 -8.84 2.28 -14.73
C THR A 621 -8.40 0.95 -15.36
N LEU A 622 -8.33 -0.13 -14.57
CA LEU A 622 -8.00 -1.46 -15.08
C LEU A 622 -9.03 -1.92 -16.15
N PRO A 623 -8.58 -2.50 -17.28
CA PRO A 623 -9.48 -3.05 -18.28
C PRO A 623 -10.11 -4.35 -17.78
N ILE A 624 -11.44 -4.36 -17.69
CA ILE A 624 -12.23 -5.48 -17.15
C ILE A 624 -13.26 -5.97 -18.18
N PRO A 625 -13.52 -7.28 -18.26
CA PRO A 625 -14.56 -7.82 -19.13
C PRO A 625 -15.93 -7.43 -18.60
N PHE A 626 -16.87 -7.15 -19.52
CA PHE A 626 -18.27 -6.90 -19.19
C PHE A 626 -19.20 -7.72 -20.09
N ARG A 627 -20.43 -7.95 -19.62
CA ARG A 627 -21.52 -8.54 -20.40
C ARG A 627 -22.86 -8.10 -19.85
N TRP A 628 -23.80 -7.75 -20.71
CA TRP A 628 -25.19 -7.56 -20.29
C TRP A 628 -25.90 -8.91 -20.15
N LYS A 629 -26.28 -9.28 -18.92
CA LYS A 629 -27.12 -10.45 -18.61
C LYS A 629 -28.57 -10.26 -19.09
N SER A 630 -29.02 -9.01 -19.12
CA SER A 630 -30.36 -8.56 -19.57
C SER A 630 -30.26 -7.09 -20.01
N SER A 631 -31.38 -6.48 -20.40
CA SER A 631 -31.45 -5.04 -20.70
C SER A 631 -31.29 -4.09 -19.50
N SER A 632 -30.87 -4.60 -18.34
CA SER A 632 -30.67 -3.80 -17.11
C SER A 632 -29.66 -4.37 -16.12
N ILE A 633 -29.10 -5.57 -16.36
CA ILE A 633 -28.15 -6.22 -15.45
C ILE A 633 -26.80 -6.36 -16.14
N LEU A 634 -25.81 -5.62 -15.65
CA LEU A 634 -24.40 -5.76 -16.02
C LEU A 634 -23.78 -6.93 -15.23
N GLU A 635 -22.94 -7.71 -15.91
CA GLU A 635 -22.03 -8.68 -15.32
C GLU A 635 -20.61 -8.20 -15.67
N THR A 636 -19.83 -7.83 -14.66
CA THR A 636 -18.43 -7.39 -14.81
C THR A 636 -17.63 -7.83 -13.58
N LEU A 637 -16.35 -7.50 -13.53
CA LEU A 637 -15.50 -7.68 -12.35
C LEU A 637 -15.41 -6.38 -11.57
N GLU A 638 -15.13 -6.47 -10.27
CA GLU A 638 -14.90 -5.28 -9.43
C GLU A 638 -13.55 -5.38 -8.71
N PRO A 639 -12.45 -4.91 -9.36
CA PRO A 639 -11.15 -4.79 -8.73
C PRO A 639 -11.18 -3.78 -7.56
N SER A 640 -10.63 -4.18 -6.41
CA SER A 640 -10.60 -3.38 -5.19
C SER A 640 -9.18 -3.31 -4.60
N GLU A 641 -8.97 -3.90 -3.43
CA GLU A 641 -7.71 -3.91 -2.68
C GLU A 641 -6.57 -4.46 -3.53
N SER A 642 -5.57 -3.63 -3.81
CA SER A 642 -4.56 -3.89 -4.85
C SER A 642 -3.19 -3.37 -4.46
N ASP A 643 -2.15 -3.98 -5.01
CA ASP A 643 -0.74 -3.64 -4.77
C ASP A 643 0.05 -3.74 -6.06
N MET A 644 1.17 -3.01 -6.17
CA MET A 644 2.03 -3.03 -7.35
C MET A 644 3.52 -3.08 -7.03
N VAL A 645 4.28 -3.67 -7.93
CA VAL A 645 5.75 -3.72 -7.90
C VAL A 645 6.34 -3.41 -9.28
N GLU A 646 7.40 -2.60 -9.30
CA GLU A 646 8.15 -2.29 -10.52
C GLU A 646 9.11 -3.45 -10.85
N LEU A 647 8.92 -4.07 -12.00
CA LEU A 647 9.76 -5.16 -12.50
C LEU A 647 11.13 -4.66 -12.96
N GLN A 648 12.05 -5.58 -13.24
CA GLN A 648 13.43 -5.28 -13.62
C GLN A 648 13.56 -4.53 -14.96
N ASN A 649 12.57 -4.62 -15.84
CA ASN A 649 12.53 -3.91 -17.12
C ASN A 649 11.82 -2.54 -17.06
N GLY A 650 11.21 -2.17 -15.93
CA GLY A 650 10.41 -0.95 -15.77
C GLY A 650 8.90 -1.13 -16.03
N ASP A 651 8.43 -2.30 -16.49
CA ASP A 651 7.00 -2.62 -16.46
C ASP A 651 6.51 -2.69 -15.00
N LEU A 652 5.26 -2.34 -14.72
CA LEU A 652 4.67 -2.46 -13.38
C LEU A 652 3.73 -3.66 -13.34
N LEU A 653 3.96 -4.58 -12.41
CA LEU A 653 3.06 -5.69 -12.10
C LEU A 653 2.13 -5.29 -10.95
N LEU A 654 0.82 -5.43 -11.16
CA LEU A 654 -0.22 -5.16 -10.16
C LEU A 654 -0.99 -6.45 -9.86
N THR A 655 -1.35 -6.67 -8.60
CA THR A 655 -2.27 -7.73 -8.18
C THR A 655 -3.47 -7.11 -7.47
N ALA A 656 -4.69 -7.46 -7.91
CA ALA A 656 -5.93 -6.90 -7.39
C ALA A 656 -6.84 -8.00 -6.81
N ARG A 657 -7.40 -7.77 -5.63
CA ARG A 657 -8.58 -8.46 -5.12
C ARG A 657 -9.75 -8.21 -6.07
N LEU A 658 -10.51 -9.26 -6.38
CA LEU A 658 -11.75 -9.17 -7.15
C LEU A 658 -12.94 -9.39 -6.21
N ASP A 659 -13.67 -8.32 -5.92
CA ASP A 659 -14.87 -8.38 -5.08
C ASP A 659 -16.13 -8.73 -5.86
N PHE A 660 -17.20 -9.01 -5.10
CA PHE A 660 -18.56 -9.29 -5.55
C PHE A 660 -18.66 -10.37 -6.64
N ASN A 661 -18.63 -10.01 -7.92
CA ASN A 661 -18.80 -10.93 -9.05
C ASN A 661 -17.45 -11.26 -9.71
N GLN A 662 -17.00 -12.51 -9.56
CA GLN A 662 -15.72 -13.01 -10.08
C GLN A 662 -15.85 -13.77 -11.41
N THR A 663 -17.04 -13.82 -12.03
CA THR A 663 -17.31 -14.59 -13.24
C THR A 663 -18.02 -13.74 -14.30
N VAL A 664 -17.42 -13.62 -15.49
CA VAL A 664 -17.97 -12.87 -16.62
C VAL A 664 -18.00 -13.75 -17.85
N ASN A 665 -19.15 -13.80 -18.54
CA ASN A 665 -19.40 -14.65 -19.70
C ASN A 665 -19.06 -16.15 -19.50
N GLY A 666 -19.14 -16.63 -18.25
CA GLY A 666 -18.78 -18.01 -17.87
C GLY A 666 -17.28 -18.24 -17.58
N VAL A 667 -16.42 -17.25 -17.80
CA VAL A 667 -15.01 -17.28 -17.40
C VAL A 667 -14.92 -16.84 -15.93
N ASN A 668 -14.33 -17.68 -15.08
CA ASN A 668 -14.10 -17.38 -13.67
C ASN A 668 -12.67 -16.88 -13.46
N TYR A 669 -12.53 -15.67 -12.92
CA TYR A 669 -11.25 -15.01 -12.67
C TYR A 669 -10.72 -15.25 -11.25
N GLY A 670 -11.55 -15.84 -10.37
CA GLY A 670 -11.20 -16.11 -8.98
C GLY A 670 -11.17 -14.85 -8.11
N PRO A 671 -10.69 -14.94 -6.85
CA PRO A 671 -10.70 -13.83 -5.90
C PRO A 671 -9.57 -12.81 -6.08
N ARG A 672 -8.62 -13.05 -7.00
CA ARG A 672 -7.45 -12.21 -7.23
C ARG A 672 -6.94 -12.36 -8.67
N GLN A 673 -6.60 -11.26 -9.33
CA GLN A 673 -6.17 -11.19 -10.74
C GLN A 673 -4.97 -10.25 -10.91
N GLN A 674 -4.01 -10.60 -11.77
CA GLN A 674 -2.85 -9.76 -12.06
C GLN A 674 -3.01 -8.92 -13.34
N PHE A 675 -2.37 -7.75 -13.35
CA PHE A 675 -2.36 -6.78 -14.44
C PHE A 675 -0.94 -6.26 -14.66
N LEU A 676 -0.63 -5.81 -15.88
CA LEU A 676 0.69 -5.29 -16.25
C LEU A 676 0.55 -3.91 -16.92
N SER A 677 1.35 -2.94 -16.51
CA SER A 677 1.54 -1.65 -17.19
C SER A 677 2.91 -1.59 -17.85
N LYS A 678 3.00 -0.90 -19.00
CA LYS A 678 4.24 -0.69 -19.77
C LYS A 678 4.52 0.78 -20.08
N ASP A 679 3.85 1.69 -19.36
CA ASP A 679 3.90 3.14 -19.55
C ASP A 679 4.05 3.91 -18.21
N GLY A 680 4.52 3.22 -17.17
CA GLY A 680 4.71 3.81 -15.84
C GLY A 680 3.43 3.93 -15.01
N GLY A 681 2.46 3.04 -15.24
CA GLY A 681 1.21 2.94 -14.50
C GLY A 681 0.03 3.73 -15.09
N ILE A 682 0.16 4.31 -16.28
CA ILE A 682 -0.94 5.10 -16.87
C ILE A 682 -2.03 4.18 -17.42
N THR A 683 -1.64 3.16 -18.20
CA THR A 683 -2.55 2.14 -18.72
C THR A 683 -2.09 0.73 -18.33
N TRP A 684 -3.05 -0.17 -18.27
CA TRP A 684 -2.88 -1.54 -17.76
C TRP A 684 -3.43 -2.55 -18.76
N SER A 685 -2.96 -3.79 -18.68
CA SER A 685 -3.50 -4.94 -19.42
C SER A 685 -3.71 -6.10 -18.45
N MET A 686 -4.86 -6.75 -18.52
CA MET A 686 -5.13 -7.96 -17.72
C MET A 686 -4.25 -9.11 -18.20
N LEU A 687 -3.57 -9.79 -17.28
CA LEU A 687 -2.74 -10.94 -17.61
C LEU A 687 -3.60 -12.21 -17.62
N GLU A 688 -4.02 -12.64 -18.82
CA GLU A 688 -4.81 -13.87 -19.00
C GLU A 688 -4.10 -15.09 -18.38
N GLY A 689 -4.84 -15.88 -17.59
CA GLY A 689 -4.30 -17.02 -16.85
C GLY A 689 -3.47 -16.69 -15.60
N ASN A 690 -2.98 -15.45 -15.43
CA ASN A 690 -2.23 -15.04 -14.24
C ASN A 690 -3.19 -14.45 -13.19
N ASN A 691 -3.87 -15.34 -12.47
CA ASN A 691 -4.82 -15.02 -11.41
C ASN A 691 -4.47 -15.79 -10.12
N ALA A 692 -5.40 -15.90 -9.16
CA ALA A 692 -5.21 -16.63 -7.90
C ALA A 692 -4.59 -18.04 -8.08
N SER A 693 -4.81 -18.71 -9.22
CA SER A 693 -4.25 -20.04 -9.52
C SER A 693 -2.72 -20.11 -9.63
N VAL A 694 -2.00 -19.00 -9.82
CA VAL A 694 -0.52 -19.01 -9.82
C VAL A 694 0.06 -19.19 -8.40
N PHE A 695 -0.71 -18.84 -7.38
CA PHE A 695 -0.31 -18.93 -5.97
C PHE A 695 -0.78 -20.27 -5.37
N ASN A 696 0.04 -21.32 -5.55
CA ASN A 696 -0.28 -22.65 -5.02
C ASN A 696 -0.70 -22.59 -3.54
N ASN A 697 -1.84 -23.21 -3.21
CA ASN A 697 -2.45 -23.26 -1.87
C ASN A 697 -2.88 -21.92 -1.23
N ILE A 698 -3.02 -20.84 -2.00
CA ILE A 698 -3.64 -19.58 -1.54
C ILE A 698 -5.09 -19.81 -1.05
N SER A 699 -5.57 -18.99 -0.11
CA SER A 699 -6.97 -19.02 0.30
C SER A 699 -7.91 -18.66 -0.86
N THR A 700 -9.06 -19.33 -0.94
CA THR A 700 -10.11 -19.06 -1.94
C THR A 700 -11.17 -18.03 -1.48
N GLY A 701 -10.92 -17.33 -0.36
CA GLY A 701 -11.72 -16.19 0.09
C GLY A 701 -11.14 -14.85 -0.37
N THR A 702 -11.97 -13.81 -0.50
CA THR A 702 -11.49 -12.46 -0.83
C THR A 702 -10.78 -11.81 0.35
N VAL A 703 -9.56 -11.38 0.10
CA VAL A 703 -8.71 -10.70 1.07
C VAL A 703 -7.64 -9.90 0.34
N ASP A 704 -7.28 -8.80 0.97
CA ASP A 704 -6.03 -8.07 0.82
C ASP A 704 -4.79 -8.98 0.78
N ALA A 705 -3.70 -8.46 0.24
CA ALA A 705 -2.41 -9.14 0.15
C ALA A 705 -1.30 -8.09 0.25
N SER A 706 -0.07 -8.47 -0.07
CA SER A 706 0.95 -7.50 -0.44
C SER A 706 1.97 -8.14 -1.37
N ILE A 707 2.55 -7.33 -2.25
CA ILE A 707 3.62 -7.71 -3.18
C ILE A 707 4.75 -6.69 -3.06
N THR A 708 6.00 -7.15 -2.98
CA THR A 708 7.16 -6.26 -2.93
C THR A 708 8.37 -6.84 -3.65
N ARG A 709 9.33 -5.98 -3.98
CA ARG A 709 10.65 -6.38 -4.50
C ARG A 709 11.57 -6.69 -3.32
N PHE A 710 12.38 -7.72 -3.45
CA PHE A 710 13.52 -7.95 -2.56
C PHE A 710 14.82 -7.96 -3.36
N GLU A 711 15.81 -7.17 -2.95
CA GLU A 711 17.12 -7.04 -3.59
C GLU A 711 18.25 -7.44 -2.63
N GLN A 712 19.07 -8.40 -3.05
CA GLN A 712 20.19 -8.93 -2.27
C GLN A 712 21.46 -8.12 -2.53
N SER A 713 22.41 -8.17 -1.59
CA SER A 713 23.68 -7.42 -1.66
C SER A 713 24.62 -7.86 -2.80
N ASP A 714 24.29 -8.95 -3.50
CA ASP A 714 24.93 -9.38 -4.75
C ASP A 714 24.30 -8.77 -6.03
N GLY A 715 23.26 -7.95 -5.88
CA GLY A 715 22.49 -7.36 -6.97
C GLY A 715 21.40 -8.28 -7.57
N SER A 716 21.26 -9.50 -7.06
CA SER A 716 20.15 -10.37 -7.44
C SER A 716 18.85 -9.94 -6.76
N HIS A 717 17.73 -10.12 -7.45
CA HIS A 717 16.41 -9.69 -6.98
C HIS A 717 15.35 -10.73 -7.32
N PHE A 718 14.21 -10.62 -6.64
CA PHE A 718 13.02 -11.46 -6.82
C PHE A 718 11.83 -10.75 -6.17
N LEU A 719 10.62 -11.21 -6.48
CA LEU A 719 9.39 -10.69 -5.88
C LEU A 719 9.00 -11.54 -4.67
N LEU A 720 8.43 -10.90 -3.66
CA LEU A 720 7.79 -11.54 -2.51
C LEU A 720 6.29 -11.23 -2.54
N PHE A 721 5.46 -12.19 -2.13
CA PHE A 721 4.01 -12.03 -2.02
C PHE A 721 3.47 -12.70 -0.75
N THR A 722 2.62 -12.01 0.00
CA THR A 722 1.99 -12.52 1.24
C THR A 722 0.47 -12.52 1.17
N ASN A 723 -0.16 -13.64 1.53
CA ASN A 723 -1.62 -13.82 1.56
C ASN A 723 -1.96 -15.00 2.51
N PRO A 724 -3.14 -15.02 3.17
CA PRO A 724 -3.63 -16.19 3.90
C PRO A 724 -3.75 -17.45 3.03
N LEU A 725 -3.53 -18.63 3.63
CA LEU A 725 -3.63 -19.94 2.99
C LEU A 725 -5.01 -20.62 3.20
N GLY A 726 -5.68 -20.30 4.30
CA GLY A 726 -6.80 -21.09 4.82
C GLY A 726 -6.33 -22.22 5.75
N ASN A 727 -7.30 -22.98 6.27
CA ASN A 727 -7.03 -24.14 7.12
C ASN A 727 -8.09 -25.24 6.88
N PRO A 728 -7.77 -26.30 6.09
CA PRO A 728 -6.49 -26.58 5.44
C PRO A 728 -6.13 -25.56 4.35
N ALA A 729 -4.86 -25.52 3.95
CA ALA A 729 -4.40 -24.61 2.89
C ALA A 729 -5.13 -24.87 1.55
N GLY A 730 -5.32 -23.84 0.73
CA GLY A 730 -6.13 -23.90 -0.49
C GLY A 730 -7.65 -23.78 -0.25
N THR A 731 -8.09 -23.33 0.92
CA THR A 731 -9.52 -23.18 1.28
C THR A 731 -9.87 -21.75 1.69
N ASN A 732 -11.16 -21.40 1.62
CA ASN A 732 -11.65 -20.08 2.02
C ASN A 732 -11.54 -19.93 3.55
N GLY A 733 -10.67 -19.03 4.00
CA GLY A 733 -10.48 -18.73 5.41
C GLY A 733 -9.28 -17.81 5.64
N ARG A 734 -9.48 -16.74 6.41
CA ARG A 734 -8.43 -15.84 6.88
C ARG A 734 -7.61 -16.50 7.99
N GLN A 735 -6.79 -17.47 7.60
CA GLN A 735 -5.94 -18.31 8.43
C GLN A 735 -4.61 -18.56 7.74
N ASN A 736 -3.56 -18.74 8.55
CA ASN A 736 -2.23 -19.19 8.18
C ASN A 736 -1.59 -18.36 7.05
N LEU A 737 -0.94 -17.24 7.39
CA LEU A 737 -0.23 -16.42 6.41
C LEU A 737 0.84 -17.25 5.68
N GLY A 738 0.81 -17.23 4.35
CA GLY A 738 1.81 -17.80 3.48
C GLY A 738 2.68 -16.73 2.81
N LEU A 739 3.90 -17.11 2.46
CA LEU A 739 4.86 -16.33 1.67
C LEU A 739 5.20 -17.09 0.38
N TRP A 740 5.09 -16.42 -0.76
CA TRP A 740 5.53 -16.91 -2.07
C TRP A 740 6.64 -16.02 -2.63
N PHE A 741 7.43 -16.60 -3.54
CA PHE A 741 8.58 -15.97 -4.20
C PHE A 741 8.43 -16.11 -5.72
N SER A 742 8.63 -15.05 -6.50
CA SER A 742 8.83 -15.17 -7.96
C SER A 742 10.27 -14.80 -8.31
N PHE A 743 10.95 -15.72 -9.01
CA PHE A 743 12.32 -15.56 -9.51
C PHE A 743 12.34 -15.27 -11.03
N ASP A 744 11.19 -14.93 -11.59
CA ASP A 744 10.92 -14.79 -13.02
C ASP A 744 9.93 -13.64 -13.33
N GLU A 745 10.06 -12.54 -12.59
CA GLU A 745 9.30 -11.28 -12.79
C GLU A 745 7.77 -11.43 -12.78
N GLY A 746 7.26 -12.33 -11.93
CA GLY A 746 5.83 -12.56 -11.69
C GLY A 746 5.17 -13.61 -12.59
N LEU A 747 5.94 -14.31 -13.43
CA LEU A 747 5.43 -15.36 -14.31
C LEU A 747 5.05 -16.64 -13.54
N THR A 748 5.86 -17.06 -12.57
CA THR A 748 5.55 -18.19 -11.68
C THR A 748 5.92 -17.91 -10.23
N TRP A 749 5.26 -18.62 -9.31
CA TRP A 749 5.40 -18.40 -7.86
C TRP A 749 5.75 -19.69 -7.12
N LYS A 750 6.86 -19.65 -6.37
CA LYS A 750 7.39 -20.71 -5.52
C LYS A 750 6.95 -20.52 -4.07
N GLY A 751 6.52 -21.59 -3.44
CA GLY A 751 5.91 -21.56 -2.10
C GLY A 751 4.59 -22.35 -2.06
N PRO A 752 3.78 -22.17 -1.00
CA PRO A 752 3.99 -21.21 0.08
C PRO A 752 4.95 -21.72 1.15
N ILE A 753 5.68 -20.79 1.77
CA ILE A 753 6.24 -21.00 3.11
C ILE A 753 5.24 -20.43 4.13
N GLN A 754 4.76 -21.25 5.06
CA GLN A 754 3.87 -20.80 6.14
C GLN A 754 4.65 -19.96 7.16
N LEU A 755 4.16 -18.74 7.44
CA LEU A 755 4.73 -17.81 8.42
C LEU A 755 3.96 -17.75 9.74
N VAL A 756 2.65 -18.05 9.73
CA VAL A 756 1.77 -17.94 10.90
C VAL A 756 0.92 -19.22 11.02
N ASN A 757 0.66 -19.67 12.25
CA ASN A 757 -0.25 -20.76 12.57
C ASN A 757 -1.42 -20.25 13.41
N GLY A 758 -2.57 -20.01 12.78
CA GLY A 758 -3.74 -19.37 13.39
C GLY A 758 -4.38 -18.31 12.48
N ALA A 759 -4.99 -17.28 13.07
CA ALA A 759 -5.62 -16.18 12.34
C ALA A 759 -4.60 -15.37 11.51
N SER A 760 -4.99 -15.03 10.29
CA SER A 760 -4.20 -14.20 9.36
C SER A 760 -5.15 -13.57 8.35
N ALA A 761 -5.28 -12.24 8.36
CA ALA A 761 -6.16 -11.49 7.47
C ALA A 761 -5.35 -10.55 6.54
N TYR A 762 -5.48 -9.23 6.69
CA TYR A 762 -4.73 -8.24 5.89
C TYR A 762 -3.25 -8.31 6.28
N SER A 763 -2.34 -8.08 5.32
CA SER A 763 -0.91 -8.23 5.57
C SER A 763 -0.04 -7.47 4.58
N ASP A 764 0.89 -6.67 5.08
CA ASP A 764 1.84 -5.92 4.26
C ASP A 764 3.29 -6.38 4.52
N ILE A 765 4.10 -6.46 3.45
CA ILE A 765 5.49 -6.90 3.48
C ILE A 765 6.41 -5.89 2.77
N TYR A 766 7.50 -5.52 3.44
CA TYR A 766 8.50 -4.59 2.89
C TYR A 766 9.92 -5.09 3.16
N GLN A 767 10.88 -4.77 2.28
CA GLN A 767 12.28 -5.11 2.53
C GLN A 767 12.84 -4.27 3.69
N LEU A 768 13.44 -4.94 4.69
CA LEU A 768 14.01 -4.28 5.88
C LEU A 768 15.50 -4.00 5.70
N ASP A 769 16.23 -4.98 5.17
CA ASP A 769 17.66 -4.92 4.87
C ASP A 769 18.03 -5.97 3.80
N SER A 770 19.32 -6.19 3.51
CA SER A 770 19.76 -7.13 2.46
C SER A 770 19.55 -8.63 2.78
N GLU A 771 19.29 -8.99 4.04
CA GLU A 771 18.96 -10.35 4.49
C GLU A 771 17.46 -10.54 4.83
N ASN A 772 16.82 -9.51 5.38
CA ASN A 772 15.52 -9.61 6.03
C ASN A 772 14.42 -8.73 5.39
N ALA A 773 13.18 -9.22 5.42
CA ALA A 773 11.98 -8.42 5.18
C ALA A 773 11.16 -8.29 6.47
N ILE A 774 10.41 -7.22 6.61
CA ILE A 774 9.46 -7.03 7.71
C ILE A 774 8.03 -7.21 7.19
N VAL A 775 7.21 -7.90 7.98
CA VAL A 775 5.79 -8.15 7.68
C VAL A 775 4.96 -7.63 8.84
N ILE A 776 3.87 -6.94 8.53
CA ILE A 776 2.79 -6.64 9.47
C ILE A 776 1.54 -7.41 9.06
N VAL A 777 0.84 -8.06 9.99
CA VAL A 777 -0.32 -8.91 9.68
C VAL A 777 -1.40 -8.84 10.77
N GLU A 778 -2.67 -8.74 10.36
CA GLU A 778 -3.84 -8.89 11.22
C GLU A 778 -4.02 -10.36 11.67
N THR A 779 -4.14 -10.59 12.98
CA THR A 779 -4.19 -11.95 13.56
C THR A 779 -5.37 -12.14 14.52
N ASP A 780 -5.13 -12.57 15.77
CA ASP A 780 -6.18 -12.83 16.75
C ASP A 780 -6.96 -11.55 17.09
N ASN A 781 -8.27 -11.55 16.88
CA ASN A 781 -9.14 -10.38 17.05
C ASN A 781 -8.66 -9.15 16.25
N SER A 782 -8.02 -9.37 15.09
CA SER A 782 -7.36 -8.33 14.26
C SER A 782 -6.15 -7.64 14.91
N ASN A 783 -5.60 -8.16 16.02
CA ASN A 783 -4.31 -7.68 16.55
C ASN A 783 -3.24 -7.74 15.45
N MET A 784 -2.64 -6.60 15.13
CA MET A 784 -1.62 -6.47 14.10
C MET A 784 -0.25 -6.81 14.69
N ARG A 785 0.45 -7.75 14.06
CA ARG A 785 1.69 -8.34 14.58
C ARG A 785 2.84 -8.19 13.59
N ILE A 786 4.04 -7.96 14.12
CA ILE A 786 5.29 -7.84 13.36
C ILE A 786 6.00 -9.19 13.24
N LEU A 787 6.42 -9.55 12.03
CA LEU A 787 7.35 -10.65 11.76
C LEU A 787 8.60 -10.09 11.04
N ARG A 788 9.80 -10.54 11.41
CA ARG A 788 11.06 -10.19 10.74
C ARG A 788 11.65 -11.44 10.09
N VAL A 789 11.42 -11.55 8.79
CA VAL A 789 11.57 -12.78 8.03
C VAL A 789 12.97 -12.83 7.39
N PRO A 790 13.81 -13.84 7.67
CA PRO A 790 15.14 -13.97 7.05
C PRO A 790 15.03 -14.51 5.62
N ILE A 791 14.76 -13.61 4.68
CA ILE A 791 14.48 -13.92 3.27
C ILE A 791 15.64 -14.64 2.58
N THR A 792 16.91 -14.25 2.83
CA THR A 792 18.10 -14.96 2.32
C THR A 792 18.16 -16.43 2.75
N LEU A 793 17.70 -16.73 3.96
CA LEU A 793 17.68 -18.08 4.53
C LEU A 793 16.48 -18.88 4.00
N LEU A 794 15.28 -18.27 3.96
CA LEU A 794 14.06 -18.94 3.49
C LEU A 794 14.02 -19.14 1.97
N LYS A 795 14.67 -18.28 1.17
CA LYS A 795 14.88 -18.47 -0.28
C LYS A 795 15.46 -19.85 -0.61
N GLN A 796 16.36 -20.38 0.23
CA GLN A 796 16.98 -21.70 0.05
C GLN A 796 15.99 -22.85 0.24
N LYS A 797 14.93 -22.67 1.04
CA LYS A 797 13.80 -23.59 1.12
C LYS A 797 12.87 -23.44 -0.08
N ALA A 798 12.53 -22.19 -0.45
CA ALA A 798 11.64 -21.90 -1.58
C ALA A 798 12.16 -22.43 -2.93
N LEU A 799 13.48 -22.43 -3.15
CA LEU A 799 14.14 -23.00 -4.33
C LEU A 799 14.18 -24.54 -4.35
N SER A 800 13.76 -25.21 -3.27
CA SER A 800 13.63 -26.68 -3.19
C SER A 800 12.19 -27.19 -3.37
N LEU A 801 11.24 -26.26 -3.49
CA LEU A 801 9.83 -26.46 -3.87
C LEU A 801 9.68 -26.19 -5.38
#